data_AF-A0A1C3YKC7-F1
#
_entry.id   AF-A0A1C3YKC7-F1
#
_cell.length_a   1.000
_cell.length_b   1.000
_cell.length_c   1.000
_cell.angle_alpha   90.00
_cell.angle_beta   90.00
_cell.angle_gamma   90.00
#
_symmetry.space_group_name_H-M   'P 1'
#
loop_
_entity.id
_entity.type
_entity.pdbx_description
1 polymer ?
#
loop_
_entity_poly.entity_id
_entity_poly.type
_entity_poly.pdbx_seq_one_letter_code
_entity_poly.pdbx_strand_id
1 'polypeptide(L)'
;MRAFNLQSIQGLRQVQSRLSRQSSWIRPGCRVLQTPTSRWSSSNSSATEKEKPYYVTTPIFYVNAAPHIGHLYTMVLTDVLKRWKTINGKEAYLCTGTDEHGMKIQQAALKEGISPKELCDNNSNKFRDLAEVSNISHDFFIRTTDQEHKDVVQQFWLLLKARAPEGLGLYKGKHEGWYCVSDECFYPEDLVEPSVVPQTGRKIMASTETGNEVEWIAEHTWFFPLSRYKDKLLRFYDENPDWIQPAHRMNEVRNWVENHLEDLSVTRPTSRLNWGIRDPDDPTSTIYVWVDALVNYLTKAGFGTKWHADDADTGIWPADVHVVGKDIIRFHAVYWPALLMAAGLPLPKKILCHNHWTMSNRKMSKSLGNVVNPFSAVQKWDLDPLRYFLMRNGSLKGDMSYSNESIMVIYEKELQANIGNLFNRISRNKNFSWSTLGAVQAARNGDFDNIESSVPRGDAAPDFFSLESTLHDAPTTIRRDMDEINLSNALRGVFELLREANRFISDTEPWKMTKSEDPNAKVLINWVIYECAEAVRIAGILLQPIMPTKAEELLDNLGVDRERRTVEFARKGADTNYGTPPLMTNNIKPNGFQSLFPPVAAVDLPDAPIDAPKGKGKVKNRLGQVASSLAQEAREINNCFCLLFILYGWLPSFRSFLVPHLDFSPMVRGECRLHNSHQANLKMKINQNTAISTSKALLVPYEAHHVRQYHAWMQDPDIQEATASEPMTLEEEYENQQSWRTSSDKLTFIVCAPVTQDTSLVKSGTADADALMRGDINFFLYPFESDDEDDTTDTQGWVTGEVDVMIASPSHRGQGLGQAAVCALLAYIRKHIDGILAEYGAKELKGLMVKIKEGNKGSRALFEKLGFVQKGEVNYFGEVLMTIEWDEVSKRDWWTGAEEEFREVKYELENE
;
A
#
# COMPACT_ATOMS: atom_id res chain seq x y z
N MET A 1 27.24 -0.50 -65.43
CA MET A 1 28.45 -0.08 -66.19
C MET A 1 29.34 0.77 -65.27
N ARG A 2 30.58 1.08 -65.70
CA ARG A 2 31.60 2.02 -65.17
C ARG A 2 31.14 3.13 -64.19
N ALA A 3 31.94 3.65 -63.23
CA ALA A 3 33.26 3.22 -62.70
C ALA A 3 33.73 4.07 -61.47
N PHE A 4 34.46 3.43 -60.54
CA PHE A 4 35.69 3.88 -59.82
C PHE A 4 35.74 5.15 -58.91
N ASN A 5 36.11 4.91 -57.62
CA ASN A 5 37.29 5.43 -56.86
C ASN A 5 37.57 6.94 -56.65
N LEU A 6 38.30 7.41 -55.61
CA LEU A 6 38.68 6.95 -54.25
C LEU A 6 39.43 8.09 -53.49
N GLN A 7 39.62 7.97 -52.16
CA GLN A 7 40.73 8.55 -51.34
C GLN A 7 40.80 10.11 -51.12
N SER A 8 41.42 10.66 -50.05
CA SER A 8 41.78 10.15 -48.69
C SER A 8 42.34 11.23 -47.72
N ILE A 9 42.42 10.86 -46.41
CA ILE A 9 43.47 11.21 -45.40
C ILE A 9 43.49 12.60 -44.70
N GLN A 10 43.11 12.56 -43.40
CA GLN A 10 43.78 13.03 -42.15
C GLN A 10 44.57 14.37 -42.07
N GLY A 11 44.36 15.10 -40.95
CA GLY A 11 45.26 16.14 -40.41
C GLY A 11 44.86 16.54 -38.98
N LEU A 12 45.83 16.76 -38.06
CA LEU A 12 45.58 16.82 -36.60
C LEU A 12 46.18 18.07 -35.90
N ARG A 13 45.54 18.44 -34.76
CA ARG A 13 46.03 19.22 -33.58
C ARG A 13 46.10 20.77 -33.60
N GLN A 14 45.32 21.33 -32.66
CA GLN A 14 45.70 22.27 -31.57
C GLN A 14 46.77 23.38 -31.79
N VAL A 15 46.38 24.64 -31.54
CA VAL A 15 47.07 25.61 -30.65
C VAL A 15 46.00 26.40 -29.86
N GLN A 16 46.32 26.91 -28.65
CA GLN A 16 45.44 27.72 -27.81
C GLN A 16 45.81 29.22 -27.81
N SER A 17 44.86 30.12 -27.52
CA SER A 17 44.85 30.97 -26.28
C SER A 17 44.39 32.45 -26.40
N ARG A 18 43.46 32.80 -25.49
CA ARG A 18 43.41 33.96 -24.55
C ARG A 18 43.40 35.46 -25.00
N LEU A 19 42.30 36.13 -24.55
CA LEU A 19 42.23 37.46 -23.84
C LEU A 19 42.52 38.76 -24.63
N SER A 20 41.67 39.81 -24.63
CA SER A 20 41.29 40.67 -23.48
C SER A 20 40.35 41.86 -23.92
N ARG A 21 40.05 42.82 -23.02
CA ARG A 21 38.89 43.76 -23.05
C ARG A 21 39.21 45.23 -23.44
N GLN A 22 38.13 45.98 -23.79
CA GLN A 22 37.88 47.43 -23.51
C GLN A 22 38.72 48.48 -24.29
N SER A 23 38.25 49.72 -24.59
CA SER A 23 36.99 50.44 -24.31
C SER A 23 36.81 51.72 -25.17
N SER A 24 35.55 52.17 -25.36
CA SER A 24 35.05 53.57 -25.50
C SER A 24 35.68 54.60 -26.47
N TRP A 25 34.85 55.40 -27.18
CA TRP A 25 34.90 56.88 -27.20
C TRP A 25 33.58 57.48 -27.77
N ILE A 26 33.42 58.82 -27.72
CA ILE A 26 32.13 59.56 -27.73
C ILE A 26 32.01 60.50 -28.95
N ARG A 27 30.78 60.81 -29.44
CA ARG A 27 30.38 62.14 -30.00
C ARG A 27 28.85 62.37 -30.05
N PRO A 28 28.33 63.63 -30.15
CA PRO A 28 26.96 63.95 -29.69
C PRO A 28 26.04 64.79 -30.63
N GLY A 29 24.73 64.75 -30.35
CA GLY A 29 23.93 65.98 -30.09
C GLY A 29 22.95 66.55 -31.15
N CYS A 30 21.71 66.82 -30.72
CA CYS A 30 20.93 68.02 -31.09
C CYS A 30 19.86 68.34 -30.02
N ARG A 31 19.16 69.49 -30.09
CA ARG A 31 18.27 70.04 -29.04
C ARG A 31 16.81 70.24 -29.50
N VAL A 32 15.86 70.11 -28.57
CA VAL A 32 14.59 70.89 -28.52
C VAL A 32 14.31 71.31 -27.06
N LEU A 33 13.56 72.41 -26.87
CA LEU A 33 13.15 73.08 -25.62
C LEU A 33 11.61 73.32 -25.71
N GLN A 34 10.77 73.35 -24.65
CA GLN A 34 10.90 73.06 -23.21
C GLN A 34 9.48 72.97 -22.57
N THR A 35 9.40 72.87 -21.23
CA THR A 35 8.22 73.03 -20.34
C THR A 35 7.28 71.82 -20.14
N PRO A 36 6.61 71.70 -18.98
CA PRO A 36 7.18 71.81 -17.63
C PRO A 36 6.97 70.52 -16.79
N THR A 37 7.63 70.44 -15.64
CA THR A 37 7.78 69.18 -14.88
C THR A 37 6.54 68.72 -14.12
N SER A 38 6.15 67.46 -14.35
CA SER A 38 5.55 66.60 -13.31
C SER A 38 6.52 65.47 -12.96
N ARG A 39 6.73 65.18 -11.67
CA ARG A 39 7.59 64.07 -11.24
C ARG A 39 6.82 62.76 -11.34
N TRP A 40 7.01 62.03 -12.43
CA TRP A 40 6.73 60.59 -12.43
C TRP A 40 7.98 59.86 -11.95
N SER A 41 7.86 59.23 -10.78
CA SER A 41 8.88 58.33 -10.25
C SER A 41 9.04 57.14 -11.19
N SER A 42 10.26 56.86 -11.63
CA SER A 42 10.57 55.68 -12.44
C SER A 42 10.39 54.41 -11.60
N SER A 43 9.20 53.81 -11.68
CA SER A 43 8.98 52.44 -11.26
C SER A 43 9.82 51.54 -12.17
N ASN A 44 10.95 51.04 -11.66
CA ASN A 44 11.65 49.92 -12.28
C ASN A 44 10.74 48.69 -12.20
N SER A 45 9.88 48.52 -13.21
CA SER A 45 9.26 47.24 -13.50
C SER A 45 10.35 46.32 -14.04
N SER A 46 11.14 45.74 -13.13
CA SER A 46 11.91 44.54 -13.43
C SER A 46 10.93 43.51 -13.98
N ALA A 47 11.11 43.11 -15.23
CA ALA A 47 10.40 41.97 -15.77
C ALA A 47 10.85 40.75 -14.96
N THR A 48 10.02 40.33 -14.01
CA THR A 48 10.26 39.13 -13.22
C THR A 48 10.14 37.94 -14.16
N GLU A 49 11.26 37.25 -14.41
CA GLU A 49 11.23 35.93 -15.03
C GLU A 49 10.24 35.06 -14.24
N LYS A 50 9.19 34.56 -14.91
CA LYS A 50 8.14 33.81 -14.22
C LYS A 50 8.75 32.48 -13.76
N GLU A 51 8.86 32.28 -12.45
CA GLU A 51 9.37 31.01 -11.92
C GLU A 51 8.48 29.85 -12.43
N LYS A 52 9.11 28.82 -13.00
CA LYS A 52 8.43 27.63 -13.51
C LYS A 52 7.55 27.02 -12.40
N PRO A 53 6.23 26.86 -12.58
CA PRO A 53 5.32 26.34 -11.55
C PRO A 53 5.68 24.91 -11.11
N TYR A 54 5.54 24.60 -9.82
CA TYR A 54 5.86 23.28 -9.28
C TYR A 54 4.92 22.21 -9.86
N TYR A 55 5.45 21.18 -10.53
CA TYR A 55 4.63 20.12 -11.13
C TYR A 55 4.85 18.77 -10.43
N VAL A 56 3.78 18.18 -9.92
CA VAL A 56 3.79 16.90 -9.22
C VAL A 56 2.77 15.93 -9.84
N THR A 57 3.08 14.63 -9.86
CA THR A 57 2.18 13.62 -10.42
C THR A 57 2.03 12.41 -9.51
N THR A 58 0.84 11.82 -9.49
CA THR A 58 0.67 10.40 -9.15
C THR A 58 1.15 9.56 -10.36
N PRO A 59 1.12 8.22 -10.29
CA PRO A 59 0.96 7.37 -11.45
C PRO A 59 -0.46 7.54 -12.01
N ILE A 60 -0.68 7.11 -13.25
CA ILE A 60 -2.04 6.81 -13.72
C ILE A 60 -2.40 5.36 -13.33
N PHE A 61 -3.63 5.15 -12.87
CA PHE A 61 -4.04 3.88 -12.25
C PHE A 61 -4.79 2.96 -13.22
N TYR A 62 -4.47 1.66 -13.22
CA TYR A 62 -5.17 0.67 -14.05
C TYR A 62 -6.64 0.54 -13.67
N VAL A 63 -7.53 0.62 -14.66
CA VAL A 63 -8.99 0.55 -14.48
C VAL A 63 -9.58 -0.86 -14.62
N ASN A 64 -8.76 -1.89 -14.46
CA ASN A 64 -9.20 -3.30 -14.57
C ASN A 64 -10.12 -3.75 -13.43
N ALA A 65 -10.22 -2.99 -12.33
CA ALA A 65 -11.23 -3.13 -11.28
C ALA A 65 -11.18 -1.91 -10.33
N ALA A 66 -12.17 -1.79 -9.43
CA ALA A 66 -12.34 -0.69 -8.47
C ALA A 66 -11.08 -0.30 -7.65
N PRO A 67 -10.96 0.97 -7.21
CA PRO A 67 -9.80 1.46 -6.45
C PRO A 67 -9.77 0.95 -5.00
N HIS A 68 -8.57 0.96 -4.40
CA HIS A 68 -8.32 0.54 -3.02
C HIS A 68 -7.48 1.56 -2.25
N ILE A 69 -7.29 1.37 -0.94
CA ILE A 69 -6.54 2.29 -0.06
C ILE A 69 -5.12 2.63 -0.54
N GLY A 70 -4.48 1.75 -1.33
CA GLY A 70 -3.17 2.01 -1.94
C GLY A 70 -3.20 3.18 -2.94
N HIS A 71 -4.25 3.25 -3.78
CA HIS A 71 -4.45 4.38 -4.70
C HIS A 71 -4.77 5.67 -3.93
N LEU A 72 -5.57 5.58 -2.85
CA LEU A 72 -5.85 6.71 -1.98
C LEU A 72 -4.57 7.27 -1.36
N TYR A 73 -3.70 6.42 -0.81
CA TYR A 73 -2.41 6.83 -0.26
C TYR A 73 -1.56 7.57 -1.28
N THR A 74 -1.42 7.05 -2.50
CA THR A 74 -0.66 7.71 -3.57
C THR A 74 -1.27 9.07 -3.95
N MET A 75 -2.60 9.18 -4.05
CA MET A 75 -3.28 10.46 -4.29
C MET A 75 -3.05 11.47 -3.15
N VAL A 76 -3.25 11.07 -1.89
CA VAL A 76 -3.10 11.95 -0.72
C VAL A 76 -1.64 12.40 -0.54
N LEU A 77 -0.67 11.50 -0.71
CA LEU A 77 0.76 11.83 -0.65
C LEU A 77 1.12 12.92 -1.67
N THR A 78 0.61 12.78 -2.90
CA THR A 78 0.84 13.74 -4.00
C THR A 78 0.14 15.08 -3.73
N ASP A 79 -1.09 15.04 -3.21
CA ASP A 79 -1.88 16.23 -2.82
C ASP A 79 -1.23 17.01 -1.67
N VAL A 80 -0.68 16.31 -0.66
CA VAL A 80 0.10 16.90 0.42
C VAL A 80 1.31 17.68 -0.12
N LEU A 81 2.04 17.12 -1.10
CA LEU A 81 3.16 17.80 -1.74
C LEU A 81 2.74 19.06 -2.50
N LYS A 82 1.66 19.00 -3.30
CA LYS A 82 1.11 20.19 -3.98
C LYS A 82 0.72 21.25 -2.95
N ARG A 83 -0.16 20.89 -2.00
CA ARG A 83 -0.69 21.81 -0.98
C ARG A 83 0.42 22.45 -0.16
N TRP A 84 1.47 21.71 0.21
CA TRP A 84 2.64 22.26 0.90
C TRP A 84 3.32 23.37 0.08
N LYS A 85 3.59 23.15 -1.22
CA LYS A 85 4.19 24.19 -2.07
C LYS A 85 3.23 25.36 -2.31
N THR A 86 1.92 25.13 -2.38
CA THR A 86 0.89 26.19 -2.44
C THR A 86 0.89 27.08 -1.18
N ILE A 87 0.86 26.51 0.03
CA ILE A 87 0.89 27.31 1.28
C ILE A 87 2.28 27.95 1.55
N ASN A 88 3.31 27.50 0.83
CA ASN A 88 4.66 28.10 0.78
C ASN A 88 4.80 29.11 -0.38
N GLY A 89 3.69 29.58 -0.97
CA GLY A 89 3.63 30.68 -1.92
C GLY A 89 3.93 30.35 -3.39
N LYS A 90 4.06 29.07 -3.77
CA LYS A 90 4.34 28.67 -5.16
C LYS A 90 3.09 28.26 -5.93
N GLU A 91 3.02 28.71 -7.19
CA GLU A 91 2.11 28.16 -8.21
C GLU A 91 2.45 26.67 -8.39
N ALA A 92 1.46 25.79 -8.20
CA ALA A 92 1.67 24.35 -8.11
C ALA A 92 0.54 23.58 -8.80
N TYR A 93 0.90 22.57 -9.58
CA TYR A 93 0.00 21.74 -10.38
C TYR A 93 0.16 20.25 -10.06
N LEU A 94 -0.96 19.55 -9.90
CA LEU A 94 -1.03 18.11 -9.69
C LEU A 94 -1.79 17.43 -10.83
N CYS A 95 -1.15 16.45 -11.46
CA CYS A 95 -1.78 15.55 -12.42
C CYS A 95 -2.00 14.16 -11.80
N THR A 96 -3.22 13.66 -11.93
CA THR A 96 -3.62 12.28 -11.62
C THR A 96 -4.41 11.72 -12.79
N GLY A 97 -4.72 10.42 -12.81
CA GLY A 97 -5.48 9.86 -13.91
C GLY A 97 -5.57 8.34 -13.93
N THR A 98 -5.99 7.82 -15.07
CA THR A 98 -6.23 6.39 -15.29
C THR A 98 -5.53 5.86 -16.54
N ASP A 99 -4.90 4.68 -16.38
CA ASP A 99 -4.42 3.85 -17.50
C ASP A 99 -5.54 2.90 -17.92
N GLU A 100 -5.86 2.97 -19.20
CA GLU A 100 -7.11 2.50 -19.78
C GLU A 100 -6.91 1.65 -21.03
N HIS A 101 -5.67 1.29 -21.39
CA HIS A 101 -5.35 0.43 -22.53
C HIS A 101 -4.65 -0.88 -22.09
N GLY A 102 -4.35 -1.78 -23.04
CA GLY A 102 -3.60 -3.01 -22.76
C GLY A 102 -4.46 -4.26 -22.58
N MET A 103 -3.79 -5.43 -22.53
CA MET A 103 -4.46 -6.74 -22.58
C MET A 103 -5.31 -6.99 -21.32
N LYS A 104 -4.81 -6.64 -20.13
CA LYS A 104 -5.56 -6.76 -18.86
C LYS A 104 -6.91 -6.02 -18.87
N ILE A 105 -7.01 -4.88 -19.55
CA ILE A 105 -8.28 -4.16 -19.74
C ILE A 105 -9.18 -4.89 -20.74
N GLN A 106 -8.62 -5.34 -21.86
CA GLN A 106 -9.32 -6.11 -22.89
C GLN A 106 -9.92 -7.41 -22.31
N GLN A 107 -9.16 -8.14 -21.49
CA GLN A 107 -9.57 -9.36 -20.81
C GLN A 107 -10.63 -9.13 -19.72
N ALA A 108 -10.46 -8.09 -18.88
CA ALA A 108 -11.44 -7.76 -17.84
C ALA A 108 -12.81 -7.42 -18.46
N ALA A 109 -12.83 -6.61 -19.53
CA ALA A 109 -14.07 -6.26 -20.22
C ALA A 109 -14.74 -7.48 -20.89
N LEU A 110 -13.94 -8.37 -21.49
CA LEU A 110 -14.44 -9.65 -22.02
C LEU A 110 -15.02 -10.56 -20.92
N LYS A 111 -14.44 -10.57 -19.72
CA LYS A 111 -14.96 -11.33 -18.57
C LYS A 111 -16.26 -10.74 -18.02
N GLU A 112 -16.39 -9.41 -18.00
CA GLU A 112 -17.62 -8.70 -17.59
C GLU A 112 -18.69 -8.64 -18.70
N GLY A 113 -18.38 -9.08 -19.94
CA GLY A 113 -19.31 -9.08 -21.07
C GLY A 113 -19.59 -7.71 -21.68
N ILE A 114 -18.83 -6.68 -21.30
CA ILE A 114 -19.01 -5.27 -21.70
C ILE A 114 -17.90 -4.79 -22.64
N SER A 115 -18.05 -3.59 -23.22
CA SER A 115 -16.98 -3.05 -24.06
C SER A 115 -15.79 -2.55 -23.23
N PRO A 116 -14.53 -2.66 -23.71
CA PRO A 116 -13.37 -2.10 -23.01
C PRO A 116 -13.50 -0.62 -22.69
N LYS A 117 -14.12 0.17 -23.59
CA LYS A 117 -14.40 1.59 -23.34
C LYS A 117 -15.33 1.80 -22.14
N GLU A 118 -16.37 0.99 -22.02
CA GLU A 118 -17.38 1.08 -20.97
C GLU A 118 -16.83 0.67 -19.60
N LEU A 119 -16.03 -0.40 -19.54
CA LEU A 119 -15.25 -0.75 -18.35
C LEU A 119 -14.36 0.43 -17.92
N CYS A 120 -13.65 1.04 -18.88
CA CYS A 120 -12.80 2.19 -18.62
C CYS A 120 -13.57 3.42 -18.16
N ASP A 121 -14.69 3.77 -18.82
CA ASP A 121 -15.54 4.89 -18.43
C ASP A 121 -16.08 4.71 -17.00
N ASN A 122 -16.60 3.52 -16.68
CA ASN A 122 -17.17 3.18 -15.38
C ASN A 122 -16.12 3.21 -14.26
N ASN A 123 -15.00 2.49 -14.42
CA ASN A 123 -13.97 2.44 -13.39
C ASN A 123 -13.17 3.75 -13.28
N SER A 124 -12.95 4.48 -14.39
CA SER A 124 -12.35 5.82 -14.35
C SER A 124 -13.23 6.85 -13.62
N ASN A 125 -14.56 6.72 -13.69
CA ASN A 125 -15.46 7.50 -12.83
C ASN A 125 -15.28 7.15 -11.35
N LYS A 126 -15.14 5.87 -10.98
CA LYS A 126 -14.86 5.45 -9.59
C LYS A 126 -13.53 6.02 -9.06
N PHE A 127 -12.52 6.23 -9.91
CA PHE A 127 -11.30 6.94 -9.53
C PHE A 127 -11.49 8.47 -9.40
N ARG A 128 -12.35 9.10 -10.22
CA ARG A 128 -12.76 10.51 -10.04
C ARG A 128 -13.54 10.72 -8.75
N ASP A 129 -14.51 9.85 -8.46
CA ASP A 129 -15.31 9.89 -7.22
C ASP A 129 -14.41 9.74 -6.00
N LEU A 130 -13.39 8.86 -6.05
CA LEU A 130 -12.39 8.74 -4.98
C LEU A 130 -11.61 10.04 -4.79
N ALA A 131 -11.18 10.70 -5.87
CA ALA A 131 -10.46 11.96 -5.80
C ALA A 131 -11.33 13.12 -5.26
N GLU A 132 -12.61 13.18 -5.60
CA GLU A 132 -13.58 14.14 -5.03
C GLU A 132 -13.81 13.88 -3.53
N VAL A 133 -14.18 12.65 -3.18
CA VAL A 133 -14.42 12.21 -1.79
C VAL A 133 -13.20 12.44 -0.89
N SER A 134 -11.99 12.35 -1.46
CA SER A 134 -10.74 12.45 -0.70
C SER A 134 -10.15 13.87 -0.64
N ASN A 135 -10.87 14.88 -1.14
CA ASN A 135 -10.44 16.28 -1.25
C ASN A 135 -9.04 16.38 -1.90
N ILE A 136 -8.85 15.71 -3.04
CA ILE A 136 -7.60 15.75 -3.81
C ILE A 136 -7.62 17.00 -4.71
N SER A 137 -6.76 17.98 -4.43
CA SER A 137 -6.59 19.19 -5.23
C SER A 137 -5.80 18.90 -6.50
N HIS A 138 -6.33 18.00 -7.34
CA HIS A 138 -5.82 17.76 -8.68
C HIS A 138 -6.30 18.85 -9.64
N ASP A 139 -5.40 19.32 -10.50
CA ASP A 139 -5.69 20.32 -11.53
C ASP A 139 -5.98 19.64 -12.87
N PHE A 140 -5.46 18.42 -13.05
CA PHE A 140 -5.73 17.57 -14.20
C PHE A 140 -6.07 16.14 -13.77
N PHE A 141 -7.17 15.62 -14.29
CA PHE A 141 -7.45 14.19 -14.35
C PHE A 141 -7.29 13.75 -15.82
N ILE A 142 -6.26 12.95 -16.13
CA ILE A 142 -6.03 12.42 -17.49
C ILE A 142 -6.59 11.01 -17.65
N ARG A 143 -7.01 10.65 -18.86
CA ARG A 143 -7.33 9.27 -19.26
C ARG A 143 -6.50 8.91 -20.48
N THR A 144 -5.89 7.72 -20.55
CA THR A 144 -5.19 7.33 -21.80
C THR A 144 -6.15 7.14 -22.99
N THR A 145 -7.46 6.99 -22.73
CA THR A 145 -8.48 7.02 -23.79
C THR A 145 -8.80 8.43 -24.35
N ASP A 146 -8.34 9.52 -23.73
CA ASP A 146 -8.56 10.90 -24.21
C ASP A 146 -7.92 11.11 -25.59
N GLN A 147 -8.60 11.81 -26.51
CA GLN A 147 -8.06 12.06 -27.85
C GLN A 147 -6.78 12.91 -27.83
N GLU A 148 -6.73 13.94 -26.98
CA GLU A 148 -5.53 14.76 -26.74
C GLU A 148 -4.31 13.89 -26.37
N HIS A 149 -4.51 12.89 -25.50
CA HIS A 149 -3.43 11.99 -25.11
C HIS A 149 -2.99 11.10 -26.28
N LYS A 150 -3.95 10.55 -27.05
CA LYS A 150 -3.67 9.72 -28.22
C LYS A 150 -2.86 10.45 -29.28
N ASP A 151 -3.22 11.69 -29.59
CA ASP A 151 -2.51 12.54 -30.54
C ASP A 151 -1.07 12.82 -30.05
N VAL A 152 -0.89 13.05 -28.74
CA VAL A 152 0.42 13.28 -28.11
C VAL A 152 1.30 12.01 -28.14
N VAL A 153 0.74 10.83 -27.86
CA VAL A 153 1.47 9.54 -27.96
C VAL A 153 1.90 9.28 -29.40
N GLN A 154 1.04 9.53 -30.40
CA GLN A 154 1.40 9.37 -31.81
C GLN A 154 2.51 10.32 -32.25
N GLN A 155 2.48 11.58 -31.81
CA GLN A 155 3.57 12.54 -32.05
C GLN A 155 4.89 12.11 -31.38
N PHE A 156 4.84 11.64 -30.12
CA PHE A 156 6.02 11.15 -29.41
C PHE A 156 6.61 9.90 -30.09
N TRP A 157 5.75 8.99 -30.55
CA TRP A 157 6.13 7.79 -31.32
C TRP A 157 6.85 8.13 -32.63
N LEU A 158 6.30 9.08 -33.40
CA LEU A 158 6.92 9.56 -34.64
C LEU A 158 8.27 10.25 -34.39
N LEU A 159 8.42 10.99 -33.28
CA LEU A 159 9.70 11.57 -32.87
C LEU A 159 10.76 10.49 -32.55
N LEU A 160 10.37 9.43 -31.83
CA LEU A 160 11.27 8.29 -31.56
C LEU A 160 11.64 7.52 -32.84
N LYS A 161 10.75 7.42 -33.83
CA LYS A 161 11.06 6.86 -35.15
C LYS A 161 12.02 7.75 -35.95
N ALA A 162 11.78 9.06 -35.97
CA ALA A 162 12.58 10.02 -36.72
C ALA A 162 14.06 10.03 -36.30
N ARG A 163 14.36 9.66 -35.05
CA ARG A 163 15.73 9.54 -34.50
C ARG A 163 16.36 8.14 -34.64
N ALA A 164 15.69 7.20 -35.29
CA ALA A 164 16.25 5.89 -35.63
C ALA A 164 17.57 5.96 -36.45
N PRO A 165 17.72 6.87 -37.45
CA PRO A 165 18.97 6.98 -38.22
C PRO A 165 20.19 7.40 -37.39
N GLU A 166 19.98 8.06 -36.24
CA GLU A 166 21.05 8.43 -35.29
C GLU A 166 21.47 7.26 -34.39
N GLY A 167 20.86 6.08 -34.55
CA GLY A 167 21.15 4.89 -33.75
C GLY A 167 20.60 4.95 -32.32
N LEU A 168 19.71 5.90 -32.03
CA LEU A 168 19.12 6.17 -30.71
C LEU A 168 17.58 6.02 -30.69
N GLY A 169 16.92 6.20 -31.82
CA GLY A 169 15.48 5.95 -31.97
C GLY A 169 15.11 4.47 -32.20
N LEU A 170 13.84 4.22 -32.55
CA LEU A 170 13.28 2.87 -32.69
C LEU A 170 13.84 2.10 -33.89
N TYR A 171 14.04 0.79 -33.75
CA TYR A 171 14.39 -0.09 -34.88
C TYR A 171 13.40 -1.26 -34.98
N LYS A 172 13.12 -1.75 -36.20
CA LYS A 172 12.34 -2.98 -36.38
C LYS A 172 13.24 -4.19 -36.16
N GLY A 173 12.75 -5.15 -35.38
CA GLY A 173 13.37 -6.46 -35.16
C GLY A 173 12.32 -7.57 -35.16
N LYS A 174 12.79 -8.79 -34.91
CA LYS A 174 11.95 -9.95 -34.61
C LYS A 174 12.21 -10.34 -33.16
N HIS A 175 11.15 -10.46 -32.37
CA HIS A 175 11.20 -10.94 -31.00
C HIS A 175 10.71 -12.39 -31.01
N GLU A 176 11.50 -13.29 -30.44
CA GLU A 176 11.24 -14.72 -30.40
C GLU A 176 11.48 -15.20 -28.98
N GLY A 177 10.55 -15.98 -28.44
CA GLY A 177 10.64 -16.53 -27.10
C GLY A 177 9.29 -17.07 -26.62
N TRP A 178 9.32 -17.75 -25.48
CA TRP A 178 8.10 -18.15 -24.78
C TRP A 178 7.44 -16.93 -24.14
N TYR A 179 6.14 -16.75 -24.33
CA TYR A 179 5.39 -15.64 -23.78
C TYR A 179 4.21 -16.14 -22.97
N CYS A 180 4.06 -15.68 -21.73
CA CYS A 180 2.86 -15.95 -20.96
C CYS A 180 1.82 -14.85 -21.20
N VAL A 181 0.61 -15.24 -21.59
CA VAL A 181 -0.52 -14.31 -21.74
C VAL A 181 -1.05 -13.83 -20.38
N SER A 182 -0.91 -14.63 -19.32
CA SER A 182 -1.30 -14.28 -17.94
C SER A 182 -0.32 -13.28 -17.31
N ASP A 183 0.98 -13.59 -17.37
CA ASP A 183 2.02 -12.80 -16.70
C ASP A 183 2.45 -11.55 -17.51
N GLU A 184 2.06 -11.47 -18.80
CA GLU A 184 2.45 -10.46 -19.80
C GLU A 184 3.97 -10.34 -20.08
N CYS A 185 4.76 -11.31 -19.63
CA CYS A 185 6.22 -11.37 -19.82
C CYS A 185 6.65 -12.42 -20.87
N PHE A 186 7.89 -12.26 -21.33
CA PHE A 186 8.61 -13.33 -22.02
C PHE A 186 9.46 -14.10 -21.01
N TYR A 187 9.44 -15.42 -21.10
CA TYR A 187 10.31 -16.32 -20.36
C TYR A 187 11.47 -16.80 -21.25
N PRO A 188 12.72 -16.83 -20.75
CA PRO A 188 13.82 -17.51 -21.42
C PRO A 188 13.59 -19.03 -21.44
N GLU A 189 14.28 -19.74 -22.33
CA GLU A 189 14.05 -21.18 -22.57
C GLU A 189 14.33 -22.10 -21.35
N ASP A 190 15.09 -21.62 -20.36
CA ASP A 190 15.40 -22.33 -19.11
C ASP A 190 14.36 -22.14 -18.00
N LEU A 191 13.42 -21.19 -18.15
CA LEU A 191 12.29 -20.97 -17.24
C LEU A 191 10.96 -21.53 -17.80
N VAL A 192 11.04 -22.50 -18.72
CA VAL A 192 9.87 -23.09 -19.39
C VAL A 192 10.01 -24.60 -19.53
N GLU A 193 8.98 -25.35 -19.16
CA GLU A 193 8.94 -26.81 -19.26
C GLU A 193 7.68 -27.36 -19.96
N PRO A 194 7.73 -28.56 -20.57
CA PRO A 194 6.55 -29.23 -21.10
C PRO A 194 5.61 -29.69 -19.97
N SER A 195 4.36 -29.26 -20.01
CA SER A 195 3.32 -29.61 -19.02
C SER A 195 2.12 -30.29 -19.69
N VAL A 196 1.23 -30.91 -18.90
CA VAL A 196 0.07 -31.64 -19.42
C VAL A 196 -1.19 -31.25 -18.65
N VAL A 197 -2.14 -30.64 -19.35
CA VAL A 197 -3.44 -30.23 -18.83
C VAL A 197 -4.25 -31.48 -18.41
N PRO A 198 -4.45 -31.77 -17.11
CA PRO A 198 -5.01 -33.06 -16.67
C PRO A 198 -6.46 -33.29 -17.14
N GLN A 199 -7.22 -32.22 -17.32
CA GLN A 199 -8.63 -32.26 -17.76
C GLN A 199 -8.79 -32.62 -19.24
N THR A 200 -7.77 -32.34 -20.07
CA THR A 200 -7.88 -32.46 -21.54
C THR A 200 -6.82 -33.38 -22.13
N GLY A 201 -5.80 -33.77 -21.36
CA GLY A 201 -4.60 -34.45 -21.85
C GLY A 201 -3.74 -33.60 -22.80
N ARG A 202 -4.05 -32.31 -22.97
CA ARG A 202 -3.32 -31.43 -23.89
C ARG A 202 -1.92 -31.18 -23.36
N LYS A 203 -0.91 -31.50 -24.18
CA LYS A 203 0.48 -31.09 -23.92
C LYS A 203 0.61 -29.61 -24.23
N ILE A 204 1.16 -28.88 -23.28
CA ILE A 204 1.41 -27.43 -23.32
C ILE A 204 2.87 -27.18 -22.94
N MET A 205 3.31 -25.94 -23.03
CA MET A 205 4.52 -25.47 -22.36
C MET A 205 4.08 -24.53 -21.24
N ALA A 206 4.73 -24.58 -20.09
CA ALA A 206 4.38 -23.78 -18.92
C ALA A 206 5.63 -23.10 -18.32
N SER A 207 5.43 -21.95 -17.70
CA SER A 207 6.46 -21.27 -16.90
C SER A 207 6.83 -22.11 -15.68
N THR A 208 8.13 -22.29 -15.41
CA THR A 208 8.61 -22.96 -14.18
C THR A 208 8.46 -22.08 -12.94
N GLU A 209 8.26 -20.77 -13.10
CA GLU A 209 8.05 -19.82 -11.98
C GLU A 209 6.57 -19.70 -11.58
N THR A 210 5.64 -19.78 -12.54
CA THR A 210 4.21 -19.47 -12.33
C THR A 210 3.26 -20.61 -12.67
N GLY A 211 3.72 -21.68 -13.33
CA GLY A 211 2.87 -22.77 -13.83
C GLY A 211 1.94 -22.38 -14.99
N ASN A 212 1.89 -21.10 -15.37
CA ASN A 212 1.01 -20.59 -16.41
C ASN A 212 1.45 -21.06 -17.81
N GLU A 213 0.49 -21.31 -18.70
CA GLU A 213 0.77 -21.65 -20.10
C GLU A 213 1.56 -20.54 -20.81
N VAL A 214 2.58 -20.95 -21.57
CA VAL A 214 3.41 -20.10 -22.42
C VAL A 214 3.36 -20.57 -23.87
N GLU A 215 3.21 -19.61 -24.78
CA GLU A 215 3.22 -19.85 -26.22
C GLU A 215 4.54 -19.37 -26.83
N TRP A 216 5.11 -20.07 -27.81
CA TRP A 216 6.27 -19.55 -28.54
C TRP A 216 5.81 -18.45 -29.51
N ILE A 217 6.07 -17.19 -29.15
CA ILE A 217 5.68 -16.03 -29.93
C ILE A 217 6.88 -15.50 -30.71
N ALA A 218 6.76 -15.53 -32.04
CA ALA A 218 7.76 -15.03 -32.99
C ALA A 218 7.20 -13.81 -33.75
N GLU A 219 7.14 -12.65 -33.06
CA GLU A 219 6.53 -11.42 -33.56
C GLU A 219 7.56 -10.46 -34.18
N HIS A 220 7.22 -9.83 -35.31
CA HIS A 220 7.94 -8.64 -35.75
C HIS A 220 7.46 -7.44 -34.93
N THR A 221 8.38 -6.67 -34.37
CA THR A 221 8.09 -5.58 -33.44
C THR A 221 9.10 -4.45 -33.58
N TRP A 222 8.68 -3.24 -33.23
CA TRP A 222 9.61 -2.16 -32.93
C TRP A 222 10.27 -2.40 -31.58
N PHE A 223 11.59 -2.26 -31.54
CA PHE A 223 12.39 -2.22 -30.33
C PHE A 223 12.87 -0.79 -30.08
N PHE A 224 12.90 -0.41 -28.80
CA PHE A 224 13.61 0.76 -28.31
C PHE A 224 15.00 0.30 -27.81
N PRO A 225 16.11 0.88 -28.32
CA PRO A 225 17.47 0.39 -28.04
C PRO A 225 17.98 0.83 -26.65
N LEU A 226 17.26 0.44 -25.60
CA LEU A 226 17.49 0.82 -24.21
C LEU A 226 18.89 0.46 -23.71
N SER A 227 19.49 -0.64 -24.18
CA SER A 227 20.89 -1.02 -23.88
C SER A 227 21.89 0.10 -24.21
N ARG A 228 21.64 0.89 -25.27
CA ARG A 228 22.48 2.01 -25.72
C ARG A 228 22.39 3.24 -24.82
N TYR A 229 21.44 3.26 -23.88
CA TYR A 229 21.28 4.34 -22.90
C TYR A 229 22.02 4.07 -21.59
N LYS A 230 22.56 2.86 -21.36
CA LYS A 230 23.26 2.44 -20.14
C LYS A 230 24.22 3.51 -19.59
N ASP A 231 25.20 3.94 -20.39
CA ASP A 231 26.23 4.89 -19.98
C ASP A 231 25.71 6.31 -19.73
N LYS A 232 24.57 6.67 -20.34
CA LYS A 232 23.89 7.96 -20.10
C LYS A 232 23.08 7.93 -18.81
N LEU A 233 22.38 6.82 -18.57
CA LEU A 233 21.58 6.58 -17.37
C LEU A 233 22.48 6.48 -16.13
N LEU A 234 23.50 5.62 -16.15
CA LEU A 234 24.44 5.47 -15.03
C LEU A 234 25.14 6.79 -14.69
N ARG A 235 25.58 7.55 -15.71
CA ARG A 235 26.16 8.88 -15.49
C ARG A 235 25.16 9.86 -14.88
N PHE A 236 23.93 9.89 -15.39
CA PHE A 236 22.88 10.74 -14.82
C PHE A 236 22.59 10.39 -13.35
N TYR A 237 22.61 9.10 -12.98
CA TYR A 237 22.46 8.66 -11.59
C TYR A 237 23.66 9.08 -10.73
N ASP A 238 24.89 8.91 -11.23
CA ASP A 238 26.12 9.29 -10.52
C ASP A 238 26.26 10.82 -10.36
N GLU A 239 25.72 11.60 -11.30
CA GLU A 239 25.61 13.07 -11.24
C GLU A 239 24.45 13.55 -10.34
N ASN A 240 23.45 12.70 -10.06
CA ASN A 240 22.23 13.06 -9.31
C ASN A 240 21.85 11.97 -8.28
N PRO A 241 22.67 11.69 -7.25
CA PRO A 241 22.46 10.55 -6.34
C PRO A 241 21.12 10.60 -5.57
N ASP A 242 20.63 11.80 -5.23
CA ASP A 242 19.37 12.01 -4.51
C ASP A 242 18.13 12.09 -5.43
N TRP A 243 18.27 11.72 -6.71
CA TRP A 243 17.18 11.75 -7.70
C TRP A 243 16.03 10.81 -7.34
N ILE A 244 16.30 9.67 -6.71
CA ILE A 244 15.30 8.71 -6.25
C ILE A 244 15.30 8.68 -4.73
N GLN A 245 14.18 9.12 -4.14
CA GLN A 245 13.95 9.09 -2.69
C GLN A 245 13.01 7.91 -2.37
N PRO A 246 13.40 6.96 -1.50
CA PRO A 246 14.63 6.88 -0.71
C PRO A 246 15.83 6.27 -1.47
N ALA A 247 17.05 6.60 -1.04
CA ALA A 247 18.31 6.25 -1.73
C ALA A 247 18.56 4.74 -1.91
N HIS A 248 17.96 3.84 -1.11
CA HIS A 248 18.11 2.40 -1.37
C HIS A 248 17.45 1.98 -2.69
N ARG A 249 16.37 2.65 -3.09
CA ARG A 249 15.71 2.46 -4.40
C ARG A 249 16.57 2.99 -5.55
N MET A 250 17.38 4.03 -5.33
CA MET A 250 18.39 4.49 -6.29
C MET A 250 19.43 3.39 -6.55
N ASN A 251 19.93 2.76 -5.49
CA ASN A 251 20.92 1.68 -5.61
C ASN A 251 20.35 0.43 -6.30
N GLU A 252 19.10 0.06 -6.01
CA GLU A 252 18.38 -1.01 -6.71
C GLU A 252 18.26 -0.73 -8.22
N VAL A 253 17.86 0.49 -8.60
CA VAL A 253 17.74 0.92 -10.00
C VAL A 253 19.11 0.95 -10.70
N ARG A 254 20.14 1.53 -10.06
CA ARG A 254 21.50 1.59 -10.61
C ARG A 254 22.05 0.19 -10.88
N ASN A 255 21.93 -0.73 -9.91
CA ASN A 255 22.36 -2.12 -10.04
C ASN A 255 21.59 -2.87 -11.15
N TRP A 256 20.30 -2.58 -11.34
CA TRP A 256 19.53 -3.16 -12.43
C TRP A 256 20.02 -2.68 -13.80
N VAL A 257 20.24 -1.36 -13.97
CA VAL A 257 20.79 -0.78 -15.21
C VAL A 257 22.22 -1.22 -15.49
N GLU A 258 23.02 -1.45 -14.44
CA GLU A 258 24.41 -1.90 -14.55
C GLU A 258 24.53 -3.36 -15.02
N ASN A 259 23.57 -4.23 -14.67
CA ASN A 259 23.71 -5.69 -14.86
C ASN A 259 22.62 -6.36 -15.73
N HIS A 260 21.45 -5.74 -15.94
CA HIS A 260 20.26 -6.40 -16.51
C HIS A 260 19.53 -5.55 -17.59
N LEU A 261 20.23 -4.66 -18.29
CA LEU A 261 19.63 -3.71 -19.23
C LEU A 261 19.56 -4.27 -20.66
N GLU A 262 18.35 -4.55 -21.14
CA GLU A 262 18.06 -5.12 -22.47
C GLU A 262 17.23 -4.18 -23.34
N ASP A 263 17.16 -4.44 -24.66
CA ASP A 263 16.39 -3.63 -25.61
C ASP A 263 14.88 -3.95 -25.54
N LEU A 264 14.04 -2.93 -25.41
CA LEU A 264 12.63 -3.06 -25.04
C LEU A 264 11.73 -3.22 -26.27
N SER A 265 10.96 -4.31 -26.37
CA SER A 265 9.90 -4.47 -27.37
C SER A 265 8.72 -3.52 -27.08
N VAL A 266 8.54 -2.51 -27.94
CA VAL A 266 7.62 -1.37 -27.75
C VAL A 266 6.39 -1.39 -28.67
N THR A 267 6.14 -2.47 -29.41
CA THR A 267 4.84 -2.74 -30.05
C THR A 267 4.30 -4.14 -29.77
N ARG A 268 3.00 -4.35 -30.02
CA ARG A 268 2.29 -5.64 -30.01
C ARG A 268 1.38 -5.70 -31.24
N PRO A 269 1.18 -6.83 -31.93
CA PRO A 269 0.36 -6.89 -33.13
C PRO A 269 -1.14 -6.70 -32.80
N THR A 270 -1.88 -6.08 -33.73
CA THR A 270 -3.30 -5.76 -33.53
C THR A 270 -4.22 -6.98 -33.45
N SER A 271 -3.78 -8.14 -33.97
CA SER A 271 -4.45 -9.43 -33.81
C SER A 271 -4.48 -9.91 -32.35
N ARG A 272 -3.49 -9.52 -31.54
CA ARG A 272 -3.38 -9.88 -30.12
C ARG A 272 -3.93 -8.76 -29.24
N LEU A 273 -3.47 -7.52 -29.44
CA LEU A 273 -3.92 -6.36 -28.68
C LEU A 273 -4.73 -5.40 -29.57
N ASN A 274 -6.05 -5.54 -29.52
CA ASN A 274 -6.95 -4.64 -30.24
C ASN A 274 -7.21 -3.33 -29.46
N TRP A 275 -7.15 -3.35 -28.13
CA TRP A 275 -7.44 -2.21 -27.25
C TRP A 275 -6.18 -1.44 -26.81
N GLY A 276 -5.76 -0.48 -27.64
CA GLY A 276 -4.62 0.41 -27.39
C GLY A 276 -4.33 1.34 -28.57
N ILE A 277 -3.37 2.26 -28.40
CA ILE A 277 -3.01 3.25 -29.41
C ILE A 277 -2.28 2.59 -30.59
N ARG A 278 -2.72 2.83 -31.83
CA ARG A 278 -2.07 2.31 -33.05
C ARG A 278 -0.83 3.13 -33.41
N ASP A 279 0.17 2.46 -33.97
CA ASP A 279 1.25 3.12 -34.70
C ASP A 279 0.66 3.85 -35.94
N PRO A 280 0.84 5.18 -36.08
CA PRO A 280 0.28 5.95 -37.19
C PRO A 280 0.83 5.56 -38.58
N ASP A 281 2.02 4.97 -38.68
CA ASP A 281 2.56 4.48 -39.97
C ASP A 281 2.26 2.99 -40.21
N ASP A 282 1.84 2.26 -39.18
CA ASP A 282 1.73 0.80 -39.18
C ASP A 282 0.47 0.34 -38.43
N PRO A 283 -0.71 0.35 -39.08
CA PRO A 283 -1.97 -0.05 -38.44
C PRO A 283 -2.04 -1.54 -38.09
N THR A 284 -1.00 -2.33 -38.37
CA THR A 284 -0.86 -3.72 -37.88
C THR A 284 -0.18 -3.80 -36.51
N SER A 285 0.36 -2.67 -36.03
CA SER A 285 1.03 -2.53 -34.74
C SER A 285 0.26 -1.64 -33.76
N THR A 286 0.11 -2.11 -32.52
CA THR A 286 -0.31 -1.33 -31.35
C THR A 286 0.93 -0.94 -30.55
N ILE A 287 1.01 0.32 -30.13
CA ILE A 287 2.07 0.85 -29.26
C ILE A 287 1.97 0.17 -27.88
N TYR A 288 3.11 -0.15 -27.28
CA TYR A 288 3.16 -0.81 -25.97
C TYR A 288 2.64 0.11 -24.87
N VAL A 289 1.80 -0.44 -23.98
CA VAL A 289 1.05 0.31 -22.97
C VAL A 289 1.93 1.17 -22.04
N TRP A 290 3.18 0.77 -21.77
CA TRP A 290 4.07 1.62 -20.96
C TRP A 290 4.64 2.83 -21.71
N VAL A 291 4.70 2.84 -23.04
CA VAL A 291 5.09 4.04 -23.82
C VAL A 291 3.91 5.02 -23.88
N ASP A 292 2.71 4.50 -24.10
CA ASP A 292 1.41 5.18 -23.98
C ASP A 292 1.27 5.83 -22.59
N ALA A 293 1.26 5.01 -21.53
CA ALA A 293 1.10 5.45 -20.15
C ALA A 293 2.16 6.45 -19.67
N LEU A 294 3.44 6.28 -19.98
CA LEU A 294 4.48 7.22 -19.51
C LEU A 294 4.35 8.61 -20.17
N VAL A 295 3.83 8.71 -21.38
CA VAL A 295 3.62 9.99 -22.09
C VAL A 295 2.50 10.84 -21.45
N ASN A 296 1.67 10.30 -20.55
CA ASN A 296 0.61 11.06 -19.86
C ASN A 296 1.15 12.34 -19.17
N TYR A 297 2.36 12.25 -18.61
CA TYR A 297 3.05 13.34 -17.91
C TYR A 297 3.45 14.50 -18.83
N LEU A 298 3.56 14.25 -20.14
CA LEU A 298 3.83 15.27 -21.16
C LEU A 298 2.54 15.88 -21.71
N THR A 299 1.45 15.12 -21.79
CA THR A 299 0.17 15.54 -22.38
C THR A 299 -0.37 16.82 -21.74
N LYS A 300 -0.64 16.81 -20.42
CA LYS A 300 -1.20 17.99 -19.74
C LYS A 300 -0.17 19.10 -19.55
N ALA A 301 1.13 18.79 -19.66
CA ALA A 301 2.20 19.78 -19.73
C ALA A 301 2.29 20.51 -21.09
N GLY A 302 1.60 20.04 -22.13
CA GLY A 302 1.46 20.73 -23.41
C GLY A 302 2.40 20.26 -24.53
N PHE A 303 3.08 19.12 -24.38
CA PHE A 303 3.81 18.50 -25.50
C PHE A 303 2.86 18.27 -26.68
N GLY A 304 3.35 18.49 -27.91
CA GLY A 304 2.57 18.26 -29.14
C GLY A 304 1.33 19.15 -29.33
N THR A 305 1.10 20.13 -28.46
CA THR A 305 -0.09 21.01 -28.50
C THR A 305 0.22 22.49 -28.20
N LYS A 306 1.06 22.75 -27.20
CA LYS A 306 1.42 24.10 -26.74
C LYS A 306 2.91 24.43 -26.88
N TRP A 307 3.79 23.43 -26.88
CA TRP A 307 5.23 23.65 -27.02
C TRP A 307 5.54 24.05 -28.48
N HIS A 308 6.14 25.22 -28.67
CA HIS A 308 6.58 25.72 -29.98
C HIS A 308 8.06 25.39 -30.20
N ALA A 309 8.46 25.18 -31.47
CA ALA A 309 9.75 24.60 -31.82
C ALA A 309 10.97 25.46 -31.41
N ASP A 310 10.77 26.76 -31.21
CA ASP A 310 11.82 27.74 -30.85
C ASP A 310 11.69 28.28 -29.41
N ASP A 311 10.65 27.89 -28.66
CA ASP A 311 10.40 28.39 -27.30
C ASP A 311 11.01 27.48 -26.22
N ALA A 312 11.70 28.11 -25.26
CA ALA A 312 12.20 27.41 -24.07
C ALA A 312 11.12 27.14 -23.00
N ASP A 313 9.92 27.72 -23.17
CA ASP A 313 8.79 27.55 -22.24
C ASP A 313 8.08 26.22 -22.47
N THR A 314 8.53 25.18 -21.75
CA THR A 314 7.83 23.89 -21.64
C THR A 314 6.73 23.89 -20.57
N GLY A 315 6.32 25.08 -20.10
CA GLY A 315 5.26 25.32 -19.14
C GLY A 315 5.56 24.67 -17.79
N ILE A 316 4.82 23.60 -17.49
CA ILE A 316 4.94 22.86 -16.23
C ILE A 316 5.91 21.66 -16.32
N TRP A 317 6.50 21.36 -17.48
CA TRP A 317 7.56 20.35 -17.61
C TRP A 317 8.94 20.91 -17.24
N PRO A 318 9.95 20.11 -16.82
CA PRO A 318 9.86 18.75 -16.28
C PRO A 318 9.15 18.68 -14.93
N ALA A 319 8.50 17.55 -14.62
CA ALA A 319 7.91 17.31 -13.31
C ALA A 319 8.97 17.46 -12.19
N ASP A 320 8.63 18.18 -11.13
CA ASP A 320 9.48 18.37 -9.96
C ASP A 320 9.54 17.10 -9.10
N VAL A 321 8.41 16.40 -8.97
CA VAL A 321 8.33 15.08 -8.31
C VAL A 321 7.33 14.17 -9.05
N HIS A 322 7.77 12.98 -9.48
CA HIS A 322 6.87 11.86 -9.76
C HIS A 322 6.71 11.01 -8.48
N VAL A 323 5.49 10.85 -7.98
CA VAL A 323 5.18 9.96 -6.85
C VAL A 323 4.78 8.58 -7.39
N VAL A 324 5.45 7.52 -6.96
CA VAL A 324 5.27 6.16 -7.52
C VAL A 324 5.37 5.05 -6.47
N GLY A 325 4.72 3.91 -6.74
CA GLY A 325 4.90 2.68 -5.97
C GLY A 325 6.18 1.93 -6.34
N LYS A 326 6.74 1.18 -5.38
CA LYS A 326 7.95 0.33 -5.54
C LYS A 326 7.88 -0.67 -6.69
N ASP A 327 6.69 -1.11 -7.05
CA ASP A 327 6.39 -2.05 -8.14
C ASP A 327 6.58 -1.45 -9.53
N ILE A 328 6.35 -0.15 -9.70
CA ILE A 328 6.42 0.53 -10.99
C ILE A 328 7.67 1.40 -11.16
N ILE A 329 8.64 1.30 -10.23
CA ILE A 329 9.83 2.16 -10.23
C ILE A 329 10.69 1.98 -11.49
N ARG A 330 10.87 0.74 -12.01
CA ARG A 330 11.73 0.48 -13.18
C ARG A 330 11.26 1.25 -14.43
N PHE A 331 9.95 1.33 -14.65
CA PHE A 331 9.37 2.08 -15.77
C PHE A 331 9.67 3.58 -15.65
N HIS A 332 9.55 4.16 -14.45
CA HIS A 332 9.73 5.60 -14.20
C HIS A 332 11.20 6.02 -14.07
N ALA A 333 12.04 5.12 -13.56
CA ALA A 333 13.44 5.40 -13.25
C ALA A 333 14.41 4.95 -14.34
N VAL A 334 14.00 4.08 -15.26
CA VAL A 334 14.87 3.57 -16.35
C VAL A 334 14.26 3.81 -17.73
N TYR A 335 13.05 3.29 -17.99
CA TYR A 335 12.46 3.38 -19.34
C TYR A 335 12.11 4.83 -19.66
N TRP A 336 11.48 5.54 -18.71
CA TRP A 336 11.07 6.93 -18.88
C TRP A 336 12.22 7.90 -19.16
N PRO A 337 13.31 7.96 -18.36
CA PRO A 337 14.43 8.82 -18.68
C PRO A 337 15.13 8.41 -19.99
N ALA A 338 15.18 7.13 -20.35
CA ALA A 338 15.73 6.71 -21.63
C ALA A 338 14.87 7.20 -22.83
N LEU A 339 13.53 7.08 -22.74
CA LEU A 339 12.59 7.59 -23.73
C LEU A 339 12.65 9.13 -23.85
N LEU A 340 12.78 9.84 -22.73
CA LEU A 340 12.98 11.30 -22.71
C LEU A 340 14.35 11.69 -23.31
N MET A 341 15.43 11.00 -22.96
CA MET A 341 16.76 11.19 -23.57
C MET A 341 16.73 10.90 -25.09
N ALA A 342 15.91 9.94 -25.55
CA ALA A 342 15.71 9.64 -26.96
C ALA A 342 14.97 10.77 -27.68
N ALA A 343 13.87 11.26 -27.11
CA ALA A 343 13.13 12.42 -27.59
C ALA A 343 13.91 13.75 -27.45
N GLY A 344 14.94 13.79 -26.61
CA GLY A 344 15.74 14.98 -26.32
C GLY A 344 15.07 15.96 -25.34
N LEU A 345 14.21 15.45 -24.46
CA LEU A 345 13.41 16.24 -23.53
C LEU A 345 14.04 16.32 -22.12
N PRO A 346 13.75 17.36 -21.33
CA PRO A 346 14.19 17.46 -19.94
C PRO A 346 13.69 16.27 -19.09
N LEU A 347 14.53 15.80 -18.17
CA LEU A 347 14.17 14.74 -17.22
C LEU A 347 13.43 15.31 -16.00
N PRO A 348 12.52 14.53 -15.36
CA PRO A 348 11.90 14.92 -14.09
C PRO A 348 12.96 15.11 -13.00
N LYS A 349 12.74 16.03 -12.05
CA LYS A 349 13.76 16.45 -11.07
C LYS A 349 13.94 15.48 -9.90
N LYS A 350 12.91 14.72 -9.54
CA LYS A 350 12.94 13.69 -8.49
C LYS A 350 11.85 12.63 -8.71
N ILE A 351 12.12 11.40 -8.27
CA ILE A 351 11.16 10.32 -8.09
C ILE A 351 11.00 10.05 -6.59
N LEU A 352 9.77 10.08 -6.09
CA LEU A 352 9.43 9.66 -4.74
C LEU A 352 8.81 8.26 -4.79
N CYS A 353 9.60 7.25 -4.44
CA CYS A 353 9.18 5.85 -4.42
C CYS A 353 8.65 5.46 -3.04
N HIS A 354 7.35 5.19 -2.94
CA HIS A 354 6.72 4.68 -1.72
C HIS A 354 6.53 3.15 -1.75
N ASN A 355 6.30 2.57 -0.57
CA ASN A 355 6.06 1.15 -0.41
C ASN A 355 4.56 0.80 -0.51
N HIS A 356 4.18 -0.45 -0.27
CA HIS A 356 2.79 -0.91 -0.32
C HIS A 356 2.14 -0.88 1.06
N TRP A 357 0.81 -0.74 1.07
CA TRP A 357 0.03 -1.02 2.28
C TRP A 357 -0.32 -2.51 2.33
N THR A 358 -0.31 -3.07 3.54
CA THR A 358 -0.64 -4.45 3.89
C THR A 358 -1.84 -4.48 4.84
N MET A 359 -2.46 -5.65 4.99
CA MET A 359 -3.47 -5.91 6.02
C MET A 359 -3.14 -7.26 6.65
N SER A 360 -3.10 -7.34 7.99
CA SER A 360 -2.64 -8.51 8.74
C SER A 360 -1.30 -9.06 8.23
N ASN A 361 -0.33 -8.17 7.99
CA ASN A 361 0.99 -8.44 7.39
C ASN A 361 1.00 -9.10 5.99
N ARG A 362 -0.16 -9.36 5.37
CA ARG A 362 -0.26 -9.83 3.99
C ARG A 362 -0.41 -8.66 3.02
N LYS A 363 0.16 -8.79 1.81
CA LYS A 363 -0.08 -7.84 0.71
C LYS A 363 -1.57 -7.82 0.39
N MET A 364 -2.15 -6.65 0.20
CA MET A 364 -3.52 -6.55 -0.29
C MET A 364 -3.61 -7.03 -1.74
N SER A 365 -4.46 -8.02 -2.02
CA SER A 365 -4.80 -8.42 -3.39
C SER A 365 -6.28 -8.76 -3.52
N LYS A 366 -6.85 -8.45 -4.68
CA LYS A 366 -8.27 -8.71 -4.98
C LYS A 366 -8.61 -10.22 -4.97
N SER A 367 -7.60 -11.08 -5.13
CA SER A 367 -7.69 -12.54 -5.00
C SER A 367 -7.63 -13.09 -3.57
N LEU A 368 -7.29 -12.26 -2.57
CA LEU A 368 -7.20 -12.68 -1.16
C LEU A 368 -8.29 -12.05 -0.27
N GLY A 369 -9.28 -11.37 -0.86
CA GLY A 369 -10.37 -10.68 -0.16
C GLY A 369 -9.97 -9.47 0.70
N ASN A 370 -8.72 -9.39 1.13
CA ASN A 370 -8.16 -8.47 2.14
C ASN A 370 -8.00 -7.00 1.68
N VAL A 371 -8.80 -6.52 0.73
CA VAL A 371 -8.62 -5.20 0.11
C VAL A 371 -9.49 -4.13 0.78
N VAL A 372 -8.84 -3.21 1.50
CA VAL A 372 -9.52 -2.08 2.15
C VAL A 372 -10.15 -1.14 1.11
N ASN A 373 -11.48 -1.01 1.17
CA ASN A 373 -12.27 -0.08 0.36
C ASN A 373 -12.13 1.36 0.92
N PRO A 374 -11.59 2.32 0.14
CA PRO A 374 -11.31 3.66 0.61
C PRO A 374 -12.58 4.49 0.87
N PHE A 375 -13.69 4.23 0.15
CA PHE A 375 -14.95 4.93 0.40
C PHE A 375 -15.52 4.54 1.76
N SER A 376 -15.48 3.24 2.10
CA SER A 376 -15.87 2.73 3.42
C SER A 376 -14.95 3.27 4.52
N ALA A 377 -13.64 3.39 4.27
CA ALA A 377 -12.69 3.95 5.23
C ALA A 377 -12.96 5.44 5.52
N VAL A 378 -13.18 6.27 4.48
CA VAL A 378 -13.56 7.69 4.66
C VAL A 378 -14.91 7.82 5.38
N GLN A 379 -15.87 6.93 5.10
CA GLN A 379 -17.16 6.91 5.81
C GLN A 379 -17.04 6.47 7.28
N LYS A 380 -16.11 5.56 7.62
CA LYS A 380 -15.86 5.06 8.99
C LYS A 380 -15.11 6.09 9.85
N TRP A 381 -14.13 6.79 9.28
CA TRP A 381 -13.15 7.58 10.04
C TRP A 381 -13.21 9.11 9.89
N ASP A 382 -14.09 9.62 9.02
CA ASP A 382 -13.98 10.96 8.43
C ASP A 382 -12.71 11.10 7.55
N LEU A 383 -12.73 12.08 6.67
CA LEU A 383 -11.69 12.24 5.64
C LEU A 383 -10.33 12.60 6.23
N ASP A 384 -10.28 13.66 7.01
CA ASP A 384 -9.04 14.25 7.49
C ASP A 384 -8.28 13.34 8.48
N PRO A 385 -8.92 12.62 9.42
CA PRO A 385 -8.27 11.60 10.24
C PRO A 385 -7.66 10.46 9.42
N LEU A 386 -8.34 9.99 8.36
CA LEU A 386 -7.78 8.97 7.47
C LEU A 386 -6.58 9.50 6.68
N ARG A 387 -6.67 10.73 6.14
CA ARG A 387 -5.53 11.40 5.49
C ARG A 387 -4.35 11.57 6.44
N TYR A 388 -4.61 11.94 7.71
CA TYR A 388 -3.60 12.04 8.75
C TYR A 388 -2.93 10.69 9.01
N PHE A 389 -3.70 9.63 9.30
CA PHE A 389 -3.19 8.27 9.49
C PHE A 389 -2.28 7.82 8.33
N LEU A 390 -2.74 8.00 7.09
CA LEU A 390 -1.99 7.63 5.90
C LEU A 390 -0.63 8.35 5.77
N MET A 391 -0.53 9.61 6.20
CA MET A 391 0.75 10.36 6.20
C MET A 391 1.60 10.13 7.46
N ARG A 392 0.95 9.83 8.59
CA ARG A 392 1.53 9.63 9.93
C ARG A 392 2.14 8.23 10.12
N ASN A 393 1.56 7.22 9.49
CA ASN A 393 2.03 5.84 9.45
C ASN A 393 2.67 5.48 8.10
N GLY A 394 2.56 6.37 7.10
CA GLY A 394 3.22 6.24 5.81
C GLY A 394 4.75 6.14 5.94
N SER A 395 5.35 5.14 5.29
CA SER A 395 6.78 4.80 5.41
C SER A 395 7.46 4.59 4.06
N LEU A 396 8.54 5.32 3.83
CA LEU A 396 9.46 5.08 2.72
C LEU A 396 10.45 3.93 3.01
N LYS A 397 10.55 3.45 4.26
CA LYS A 397 11.51 2.41 4.65
C LYS A 397 11.05 0.98 4.40
N GLY A 398 9.74 0.71 4.57
CA GLY A 398 9.15 -0.61 4.39
C GLY A 398 7.64 -0.52 4.12
N ASP A 399 6.99 -1.67 3.93
CA ASP A 399 5.52 -1.73 3.76
C ASP A 399 4.78 -1.34 5.06
N MET A 400 3.52 -0.93 4.93
CA MET A 400 2.76 -0.23 5.97
C MET A 400 1.47 -0.98 6.29
N SER A 401 1.25 -1.38 7.55
CA SER A 401 0.02 -2.08 7.93
C SER A 401 -1.17 -1.11 8.08
N TYR A 402 -2.31 -1.45 7.49
CA TYR A 402 -3.61 -0.85 7.79
C TYR A 402 -4.28 -1.63 8.93
N SER A 403 -4.79 -0.94 9.93
CA SER A 403 -5.62 -1.47 11.02
C SER A 403 -6.57 -0.36 11.49
N ASN A 404 -7.84 -0.69 11.74
CA ASN A 404 -8.82 0.27 12.23
C ASN A 404 -8.57 0.69 13.69
N GLU A 405 -8.02 -0.21 14.50
CA GLU A 405 -7.61 0.01 15.90
C GLU A 405 -6.48 1.05 15.96
N SER A 406 -5.52 0.95 15.04
CA SER A 406 -4.44 1.93 14.87
C SER A 406 -4.97 3.33 14.55
N ILE A 407 -6.01 3.42 13.71
CA ILE A 407 -6.67 4.70 13.39
C ILE A 407 -7.42 5.23 14.61
N MET A 408 -8.12 4.39 15.37
CA MET A 408 -8.83 4.76 16.61
C MET A 408 -7.86 5.34 17.66
N VAL A 409 -6.76 4.63 17.93
CA VAL A 409 -5.73 5.07 18.90
C VAL A 409 -5.10 6.40 18.49
N ILE A 410 -4.87 6.62 17.20
CA ILE A 410 -4.35 7.90 16.67
C ILE A 410 -5.40 9.01 16.75
N TYR A 411 -6.68 8.72 16.46
CA TYR A 411 -7.78 9.67 16.59
C TYR A 411 -7.90 10.18 18.03
N GLU A 412 -7.88 9.28 19.01
CA GLU A 412 -8.02 9.62 20.42
C GLU A 412 -6.75 10.27 20.98
N LYS A 413 -5.62 9.54 20.95
CA LYS A 413 -4.38 9.94 21.63
C LYS A 413 -3.62 11.06 20.92
N GLU A 414 -3.73 11.20 19.60
CA GLU A 414 -3.14 12.33 18.87
C GLU A 414 -4.20 13.41 18.59
N LEU A 415 -5.16 13.19 17.69
CA LEU A 415 -6.03 14.27 17.18
C LEU A 415 -6.92 14.92 18.25
N GLN A 416 -7.70 14.12 18.98
CA GLN A 416 -8.63 14.63 19.99
C GLN A 416 -7.91 15.15 21.24
N ALA A 417 -6.98 14.36 21.79
CA ALA A 417 -6.29 14.70 23.03
C ALA A 417 -5.32 15.88 22.91
N ASN A 418 -4.66 16.09 21.77
CA ASN A 418 -3.68 17.17 21.60
C ASN A 418 -4.22 18.39 20.86
N ILE A 419 -4.96 18.23 19.75
CA ILE A 419 -5.55 19.37 19.03
C ILE A 419 -6.88 19.78 19.68
N GLY A 420 -7.86 18.85 19.71
CA GLY A 420 -9.23 19.16 20.12
C GLY A 420 -9.33 19.69 21.55
N ASN A 421 -8.71 19.01 22.51
CA ASN A 421 -8.67 19.42 23.91
C ASN A 421 -7.99 20.79 24.10
N LEU A 422 -6.82 21.02 23.50
CA LEU A 422 -6.08 22.27 23.64
C LEU A 422 -6.86 23.45 23.07
N PHE A 423 -7.40 23.29 21.86
CA PHE A 423 -8.27 24.28 21.23
C PHE A 423 -9.49 24.63 22.10
N ASN A 424 -10.15 23.62 22.70
CA ASN A 424 -11.26 23.83 23.62
C ASN A 424 -10.84 24.56 24.92
N ARG A 425 -9.63 24.33 25.43
CA ARG A 425 -9.09 25.01 26.63
C ARG A 425 -8.80 26.49 26.38
N ILE A 426 -8.24 26.85 25.22
CA ILE A 426 -7.87 28.25 24.92
C ILE A 426 -9.05 29.13 24.50
N SER A 427 -9.99 28.59 23.70
CA SER A 427 -10.90 29.43 22.91
C SER A 427 -11.83 30.30 23.75
N ARG A 428 -12.58 29.68 24.67
CA ARG A 428 -13.47 30.39 25.61
C ARG A 428 -13.87 29.52 26.80
N ASN A 429 -13.43 29.88 28.00
CA ASN A 429 -13.86 29.21 29.23
C ASN A 429 -15.37 29.47 29.49
N LYS A 430 -16.09 28.47 30.04
CA LYS A 430 -17.48 28.56 30.51
C LYS A 430 -17.75 29.77 31.43
N ASN A 431 -16.74 30.19 32.20
CA ASN A 431 -16.83 31.33 33.12
C ASN A 431 -16.43 32.69 32.48
N PHE A 432 -16.10 32.71 31.18
CA PHE A 432 -15.63 33.87 30.42
C PHE A 432 -14.39 34.61 30.98
N SER A 433 -13.63 33.94 31.84
CA SER A 433 -12.41 34.49 32.48
C SER A 433 -11.27 34.79 31.49
N TRP A 434 -11.29 34.17 30.31
CA TRP A 434 -10.38 34.43 29.19
C TRP A 434 -11.05 34.13 27.84
N SER A 435 -10.40 34.56 26.76
CA SER A 435 -10.68 34.17 25.37
C SER A 435 -9.45 34.43 24.50
N THR A 436 -9.30 33.72 23.38
CA THR A 436 -8.21 33.96 22.42
C THR A 436 -8.12 35.43 22.00
N LEU A 437 -9.26 36.07 21.70
CA LEU A 437 -9.31 37.50 21.33
C LEU A 437 -8.69 38.41 22.40
N GLY A 438 -9.00 38.17 23.68
CA GLY A 438 -8.46 38.97 24.79
C GLY A 438 -6.96 38.76 25.00
N ALA A 439 -6.47 37.54 24.76
CA ALA A 439 -5.06 37.19 24.84
C ALA A 439 -4.25 37.85 23.69
N VAL A 440 -4.74 37.78 22.45
CA VAL A 440 -4.12 38.42 21.28
C VAL A 440 -4.16 39.95 21.39
N GLN A 441 -5.25 40.52 21.91
CA GLN A 441 -5.33 41.96 22.19
C GLN A 441 -4.31 42.40 23.23
N ALA A 442 -4.09 41.62 24.29
CA ALA A 442 -3.06 41.90 25.29
C ALA A 442 -1.65 41.86 24.69
N ALA A 443 -1.33 40.83 23.89
CA ALA A 443 -0.06 40.73 23.15
C ALA A 443 0.17 41.96 22.27
N ARG A 444 -0.84 42.36 21.47
CA ARG A 444 -0.79 43.50 20.55
C ARG A 444 -0.68 44.85 21.26
N ASN A 445 -1.06 44.94 22.54
CA ASN A 445 -0.96 46.17 23.33
C ASN A 445 0.40 46.32 24.04
N GLY A 446 1.26 45.30 24.06
CA GLY A 446 2.51 45.27 24.82
C GLY A 446 2.35 44.80 26.27
N ASP A 447 1.20 44.21 26.64
CA ASP A 447 0.91 43.77 28.02
C ASP A 447 1.91 42.72 28.54
N PHE A 448 2.67 42.07 27.65
CA PHE A 448 3.65 41.02 27.96
C PHE A 448 5.11 41.49 27.92
N ASP A 449 5.40 42.76 27.58
CA ASP A 449 6.78 43.27 27.42
C ASP A 449 7.64 43.16 28.69
N ASN A 450 7.00 43.00 29.86
CA ASN A 450 7.65 42.82 31.16
C ASN A 450 7.23 41.50 31.85
N ILE A 451 6.78 40.49 31.09
CA ILE A 451 6.20 39.24 31.65
C ILE A 451 7.13 38.53 32.64
N GLU A 452 8.46 38.61 32.47
CA GLU A 452 9.42 38.03 33.42
C GLU A 452 9.33 38.59 34.86
N SER A 453 8.68 39.74 35.05
CA SER A 453 8.42 40.34 36.36
C SER A 453 7.12 39.86 37.02
N SER A 454 6.23 39.26 36.23
CA SER A 454 4.96 38.64 36.67
C SER A 454 5.07 37.12 36.83
N VAL A 455 6.09 36.48 36.25
CA VAL A 455 6.39 35.04 36.42
C VAL A 455 7.07 34.79 37.78
N PRO A 456 6.62 33.80 38.57
CA PRO A 456 7.31 33.39 39.81
C PRO A 456 8.77 33.00 39.57
N ARG A 457 9.66 33.22 40.55
CA ARG A 457 11.09 32.89 40.49
C ARG A 457 11.55 32.15 41.75
N GLY A 458 12.56 31.29 41.62
CA GLY A 458 13.08 30.43 42.71
C GLY A 458 12.29 29.14 42.88
N ASP A 459 12.42 28.47 44.04
CA ASP A 459 11.85 27.14 44.34
C ASP A 459 10.30 27.03 44.23
N ALA A 460 9.62 28.15 43.99
CA ALA A 460 8.17 28.22 43.74
C ALA A 460 7.79 28.34 42.25
N ALA A 461 8.78 28.38 41.35
CA ALA A 461 8.58 28.34 39.91
C ALA A 461 8.67 26.89 39.41
N PRO A 462 7.70 26.38 38.62
CA PRO A 462 7.84 25.10 37.93
C PRO A 462 9.02 25.13 36.95
N ASP A 463 9.84 24.09 36.90
CA ASP A 463 11.02 23.98 36.02
C ASP A 463 10.70 24.17 34.52
N PHE A 464 9.43 24.00 34.13
CA PHE A 464 8.95 23.94 32.74
C PHE A 464 8.05 25.13 32.34
N PHE A 465 8.16 26.29 33.00
CA PHE A 465 7.31 27.47 32.80
C PHE A 465 7.55 28.25 31.48
N SER A 466 7.91 27.59 30.37
CA SER A 466 8.12 28.25 29.08
C SER A 466 7.77 27.37 27.88
N LEU A 467 7.20 28.01 26.85
CA LEU A 467 6.92 27.44 25.53
C LEU A 467 7.71 28.17 24.40
N GLU A 468 8.51 29.18 24.76
CA GLU A 468 9.12 30.14 23.83
C GLU A 468 10.05 29.49 22.80
N SER A 469 10.98 28.63 23.26
CA SER A 469 11.91 27.90 22.39
C SER A 469 11.16 26.97 21.44
N THR A 470 10.15 26.23 21.93
CA THR A 470 9.35 25.33 21.11
C THR A 470 8.56 26.09 20.03
N LEU A 471 8.01 27.27 20.36
CA LEU A 471 7.32 28.15 19.40
C LEU A 471 8.25 28.79 18.36
N HIS A 472 9.54 28.96 18.68
CA HIS A 472 10.56 29.49 17.78
C HIS A 472 11.17 28.40 16.86
N ASP A 473 11.55 27.27 17.44
CA ASP A 473 12.41 26.26 16.78
C ASP A 473 11.61 25.18 16.04
N ALA A 474 10.45 24.77 16.59
CA ALA A 474 9.63 23.73 15.97
C ALA A 474 9.16 24.10 14.55
N PRO A 475 8.66 25.32 14.24
CA PRO A 475 8.12 25.61 12.92
C PRO A 475 9.20 25.62 11.83
N THR A 476 10.41 26.08 12.18
CA THR A 476 11.60 26.01 11.32
C THR A 476 11.98 24.56 11.01
N THR A 477 11.94 23.69 12.02
CA THR A 477 12.24 22.26 11.90
C THR A 477 11.19 21.54 11.04
N ILE A 478 9.90 21.75 11.32
CA ILE A 478 8.77 21.18 10.58
C ILE A 478 8.82 21.63 9.11
N ARG A 479 9.13 22.91 8.85
CA ARG A 479 9.27 23.45 7.49
C ARG A 479 10.37 22.74 6.71
N ARG A 480 11.57 22.57 7.29
CA ARG A 480 12.68 21.83 6.67
C ARG A 480 12.23 20.41 6.33
N ASP A 481 11.68 19.70 7.31
CA ASP A 481 11.30 18.30 7.15
C ASP A 481 10.20 18.12 6.09
N MET A 482 9.25 19.06 5.95
CA MET A 482 8.29 19.09 4.84
C MET A 482 8.93 19.40 3.49
N ASP A 483 9.86 20.37 3.41
CA ASP A 483 10.57 20.70 2.17
C ASP A 483 11.50 19.57 1.69
N GLU A 484 12.00 18.72 2.61
CA GLU A 484 12.76 17.48 2.36
C GLU A 484 11.88 16.22 2.10
N ILE A 485 10.54 16.35 2.17
CA ILE A 485 9.56 15.25 2.01
C ILE A 485 9.66 14.19 3.13
N ASN A 486 10.07 14.61 4.32
CA ASN A 486 10.19 13.81 5.53
C ASN A 486 8.92 13.93 6.40
N LEU A 487 7.76 13.58 5.82
CA LEU A 487 6.43 13.84 6.39
C LEU A 487 6.24 13.28 7.81
N SER A 488 6.76 12.08 8.09
CA SER A 488 6.64 11.44 9.40
C SER A 488 7.37 12.21 10.50
N ASN A 489 8.51 12.84 10.20
CA ASN A 489 9.20 13.72 11.14
C ASN A 489 8.50 15.08 11.27
N ALA A 490 8.04 15.67 10.16
CA ALA A 490 7.30 16.92 10.19
C ALA A 490 6.03 16.83 11.06
N LEU A 491 5.23 15.77 10.89
CA LEU A 491 4.06 15.51 11.72
C LEU A 491 4.42 15.26 13.19
N ARG A 492 5.51 14.52 13.46
CA ARG A 492 6.03 14.36 14.83
C ARG A 492 6.41 15.71 15.47
N GLY A 493 7.03 16.61 14.72
CA GLY A 493 7.36 17.97 15.18
C GLY A 493 6.12 18.82 15.49
N VAL A 494 5.07 18.73 14.66
CA VAL A 494 3.77 19.39 14.92
C VAL A 494 3.14 18.86 16.21
N PHE A 495 3.14 17.54 16.41
CA PHE A 495 2.54 16.95 17.60
C PHE A 495 3.37 17.16 18.87
N GLU A 496 4.69 17.34 18.75
CA GLU A 496 5.52 17.76 19.89
C GLU A 496 5.21 19.20 20.31
N LEU A 497 5.09 20.14 19.36
CA LEU A 497 4.63 21.51 19.65
C LEU A 497 3.27 21.52 20.37
N LEU A 498 2.33 20.66 19.95
CA LEU A 498 1.02 20.52 20.58
C LEU A 498 1.08 19.85 21.98
N ARG A 499 1.97 18.88 22.19
CA ARG A 499 2.19 18.24 23.50
C ARG A 499 2.81 19.22 24.50
N GLU A 500 3.86 19.92 24.09
CA GLU A 500 4.51 20.94 24.91
C GLU A 500 3.51 22.05 25.27
N ALA A 501 2.69 22.51 24.32
CA ALA A 501 1.62 23.46 24.60
C ALA A 501 0.57 22.89 25.58
N ASN A 502 0.18 21.62 25.46
CA ASN A 502 -0.72 20.96 26.41
C ASN A 502 -0.11 20.78 27.81
N ARG A 503 1.20 20.49 27.91
CA ARG A 503 1.90 20.44 29.20
C ARG A 503 1.95 21.84 29.82
N PHE A 504 2.38 22.85 29.07
CA PHE A 504 2.47 24.23 29.52
C PHE A 504 1.13 24.80 30.04
N ILE A 505 -0.01 24.61 29.35
CA ILE A 505 -1.34 25.02 29.89
C ILE A 505 -1.84 24.12 31.04
N SER A 506 -1.13 23.03 31.36
CA SER A 506 -1.41 22.16 32.50
C SER A 506 -0.57 22.53 33.71
N ASP A 507 0.73 22.79 33.54
CA ASP A 507 1.65 23.20 34.61
C ASP A 507 1.35 24.62 35.12
N THR A 508 0.84 25.50 34.24
CA THR A 508 0.48 26.89 34.57
C THR A 508 -0.92 27.04 35.19
N GLU A 509 -1.76 26.02 35.15
CA GLU A 509 -3.12 25.96 35.73
C GLU A 509 -3.95 27.27 35.70
N PRO A 510 -4.16 27.93 34.53
CA PRO A 510 -4.79 29.25 34.47
C PRO A 510 -6.21 29.31 35.07
N TRP A 511 -6.93 28.17 35.16
CA TRP A 511 -8.20 28.07 35.88
C TRP A 511 -8.09 28.32 37.39
N LYS A 512 -6.97 27.98 38.05
CA LYS A 512 -6.73 28.33 39.45
C LYS A 512 -6.49 29.84 39.58
N MET A 513 -5.69 30.41 38.66
CA MET A 513 -5.38 31.84 38.64
C MET A 513 -6.63 32.74 38.54
N THR A 514 -7.72 32.28 37.92
CA THR A 514 -9.01 33.03 37.86
C THR A 514 -9.62 33.40 39.21
N LYS A 515 -9.14 32.80 40.31
CA LYS A 515 -9.60 33.04 41.69
C LYS A 515 -8.62 33.88 42.52
N SER A 516 -7.50 34.33 41.92
CA SER A 516 -6.53 35.18 42.60
C SER A 516 -6.98 36.64 42.59
N GLU A 517 -6.68 37.36 43.67
CA GLU A 517 -6.85 38.82 43.75
C GLU A 517 -5.59 39.59 43.27
N ASP A 518 -4.51 38.88 42.90
CA ASP A 518 -3.28 39.46 42.34
C ASP A 518 -3.55 40.14 40.98
N PRO A 519 -3.26 41.44 40.82
CA PRO A 519 -3.35 42.14 39.54
C PRO A 519 -2.60 41.47 38.39
N ASN A 520 -1.46 40.81 38.66
CA ASN A 520 -0.67 40.12 37.64
C ASN A 520 -1.37 38.85 37.11
N ALA A 521 -2.26 38.22 37.88
CA ALA A 521 -2.87 36.95 37.51
C ALA A 521 -3.64 37.04 36.18
N LYS A 522 -4.25 38.19 35.87
CA LYS A 522 -4.93 38.41 34.59
C LYS A 522 -3.97 38.53 33.40
N VAL A 523 -2.82 39.20 33.59
CA VAL A 523 -1.76 39.30 32.57
C VAL A 523 -1.19 37.90 32.30
N LEU A 524 -0.91 37.15 33.37
CA LEU A 524 -0.37 35.79 33.29
C LEU A 524 -1.33 34.80 32.62
N ILE A 525 -2.64 34.86 32.91
CA ILE A 525 -3.66 34.09 32.19
C ILE A 525 -3.68 34.46 30.70
N ASN A 526 -3.72 35.75 30.36
CA ASN A 526 -3.72 36.20 28.97
C ASN A 526 -2.47 35.73 28.23
N TRP A 527 -1.30 35.77 28.88
CA TRP A 527 -0.04 35.29 28.32
C TRP A 527 -0.09 33.78 28.04
N VAL A 528 -0.45 32.95 29.03
CA VAL A 528 -0.56 31.49 28.86
C VAL A 528 -1.51 31.12 27.71
N ILE A 529 -2.65 31.82 27.61
CA ILE A 529 -3.63 31.58 26.53
C ILE A 529 -3.11 32.05 25.17
N TYR A 530 -2.29 33.11 25.10
CA TYR A 530 -1.65 33.58 23.87
C TYR A 530 -0.59 32.58 23.37
N GLU A 531 0.33 32.12 24.23
CA GLU A 531 1.36 31.14 23.88
C GLU A 531 0.74 29.85 23.30
N CYS A 532 -0.29 29.31 23.96
CA CYS A 532 -1.01 28.14 23.45
C CYS A 532 -1.83 28.42 22.19
N ALA A 533 -2.39 29.62 22.05
CA ALA A 533 -3.11 30.00 20.83
C ALA A 533 -2.18 30.14 19.62
N GLU A 534 -0.96 30.64 19.81
CA GLU A 534 0.07 30.63 18.77
C GLU A 534 0.49 29.21 18.41
N ALA A 535 0.69 28.32 19.40
CA ALA A 535 1.03 26.92 19.13
C ALA A 535 -0.06 26.22 18.27
N VAL A 536 -1.34 26.41 18.61
CA VAL A 536 -2.46 25.85 17.84
C VAL A 536 -2.63 26.53 16.48
N ARG A 537 -2.41 27.85 16.36
CA ARG A 537 -2.45 28.56 15.07
C ARG A 537 -1.36 28.06 14.12
N ILE A 538 -0.14 27.93 14.61
CA ILE A 538 1.02 27.47 13.83
C ILE A 538 0.83 26.00 13.42
N ALA A 539 0.42 25.12 14.36
CA ALA A 539 0.09 23.74 14.05
C ALA A 539 -1.03 23.64 13.00
N GLY A 540 -2.10 24.44 13.14
CA GLY A 540 -3.19 24.52 12.17
C GLY A 540 -2.70 24.89 10.77
N ILE A 541 -1.88 25.94 10.63
CA ILE A 541 -1.32 26.36 9.35
C ILE A 541 -0.48 25.25 8.70
N LEU A 542 0.38 24.58 9.49
CA LEU A 542 1.28 23.54 9.01
C LEU A 542 0.56 22.21 8.69
N LEU A 543 -0.63 21.97 9.27
CA LEU A 543 -1.44 20.77 9.02
C LEU A 543 -2.35 20.88 7.78
N GLN A 544 -2.58 22.07 7.22
CA GLN A 544 -3.44 22.27 6.02
C GLN A 544 -3.15 21.35 4.82
N PRO A 545 -1.90 20.92 4.52
CA PRO A 545 -1.67 19.95 3.45
C PRO A 545 -2.22 18.56 3.77
N ILE A 546 -2.16 18.14 5.03
CA ILE A 546 -2.50 16.79 5.49
C ILE A 546 -3.99 16.70 5.84
N MET A 547 -4.47 17.61 6.69
CA MET A 547 -5.84 17.75 7.15
C MET A 547 -6.43 19.08 6.65
N PRO A 548 -6.76 19.23 5.36
CA PRO A 548 -7.20 20.50 4.79
C PRO A 548 -8.52 21.01 5.40
N THR A 549 -9.45 20.12 5.69
CA THR A 549 -10.81 20.42 6.16
C THR A 549 -10.81 20.83 7.63
N LYS A 550 -10.10 20.06 8.47
CA LYS A 550 -9.97 20.28 9.92
C LYS A 550 -9.00 21.41 10.26
N ALA A 551 -7.98 21.65 9.42
CA ALA A 551 -7.16 22.84 9.55
C ALA A 551 -7.91 24.12 9.16
N GLU A 552 -8.74 24.09 8.11
CA GLU A 552 -9.62 25.24 7.80
C GLU A 552 -10.62 25.48 8.92
N GLU A 553 -11.31 24.44 9.42
CA GLU A 553 -12.24 24.54 10.57
C GLU A 553 -11.55 25.10 11.83
N LEU A 554 -10.33 24.65 12.13
CA LEU A 554 -9.55 25.14 13.27
C LEU A 554 -9.15 26.62 13.11
N LEU A 555 -8.68 27.02 11.94
CA LEU A 555 -8.22 28.39 11.67
C LEU A 555 -9.38 29.38 11.51
N ASP A 556 -10.54 28.92 11.00
CA ASP A 556 -11.80 29.68 10.99
C ASP A 556 -12.28 29.96 12.43
N ASN A 557 -12.31 28.94 13.29
CA ASN A 557 -12.73 29.10 14.68
C ASN A 557 -11.71 29.85 15.56
N LEU A 558 -10.42 29.84 15.20
CA LEU A 558 -9.40 30.75 15.75
C LEU A 558 -9.48 32.18 15.19
N GLY A 559 -10.32 32.45 14.17
CA GLY A 559 -10.47 33.79 13.59
C GLY A 559 -9.25 34.28 12.81
N VAL A 560 -8.50 33.37 12.17
CA VAL A 560 -7.28 33.68 11.41
C VAL A 560 -7.65 34.04 9.97
N ASP A 561 -7.28 35.22 9.49
CA ASP A 561 -7.56 35.64 8.10
C ASP A 561 -7.01 34.63 7.07
N ARG A 562 -7.75 34.34 6.00
CA ARG A 562 -7.33 33.34 4.98
C ARG A 562 -5.97 33.68 4.32
N GLU A 563 -5.67 34.96 4.14
CA GLU A 563 -4.37 35.43 3.60
C GLU A 563 -3.21 35.17 4.58
N ARG A 564 -3.50 34.98 5.88
CA ARG A 564 -2.53 34.72 6.96
C ARG A 564 -2.34 33.23 7.27
N ARG A 565 -2.80 32.34 6.37
CA ARG A 565 -2.68 30.87 6.49
C ARG A 565 -1.53 30.29 5.67
N THR A 566 -0.47 31.06 5.42
CA THR A 566 0.73 30.61 4.68
C THR A 566 1.87 30.25 5.64
N VAL A 567 2.88 29.54 5.14
CA VAL A 567 4.08 29.15 5.92
C VAL A 567 4.86 30.38 6.44
N GLU A 568 4.69 31.57 5.86
CA GLU A 568 5.26 32.82 6.40
C GLU A 568 4.65 33.24 7.74
N PHE A 569 3.37 32.92 7.97
CA PHE A 569 2.66 33.18 9.21
C PHE A 569 2.79 32.04 10.23
N ALA A 570 3.40 30.91 9.87
CA ALA A 570 3.65 29.76 10.75
C ALA A 570 4.83 30.02 11.73
N ARG A 571 4.80 31.14 12.44
CA ARG A 571 5.76 31.54 13.48
C ARG A 571 5.06 32.45 14.51
N LYS A 572 5.60 32.50 15.72
CA LYS A 572 5.08 33.34 16.82
C LYS A 572 5.06 34.83 16.44
N GLY A 573 3.98 35.52 16.77
CA GLY A 573 3.80 36.97 16.58
C GLY A 573 3.59 37.43 15.14
N ALA A 574 3.55 36.53 14.14
CA ALA A 574 3.34 36.91 12.75
C ALA A 574 1.90 37.37 12.44
N ASP A 575 0.91 36.98 13.25
CA ASP A 575 -0.45 37.49 13.20
C ASP A 575 -0.86 38.06 14.55
N THR A 576 -1.24 39.33 14.59
CA THR A 576 -1.69 40.07 15.78
C THR A 576 -3.17 40.45 15.74
N ASN A 577 -3.92 39.95 14.76
CA ASN A 577 -5.33 40.29 14.53
C ASN A 577 -6.29 39.10 14.74
N TYR A 578 -5.79 37.87 14.81
CA TYR A 578 -6.63 36.68 14.99
C TYR A 578 -7.37 36.64 16.35
N GLY A 579 -8.29 35.69 16.50
CA GLY A 579 -9.22 35.58 17.62
C GLY A 579 -10.51 36.38 17.44
N THR A 580 -10.58 37.28 16.45
CA THR A 580 -11.84 37.94 16.08
C THR A 580 -12.78 36.96 15.36
N PRO A 581 -14.08 36.89 15.70
CA PRO A 581 -15.03 36.14 14.90
C PRO A 581 -15.04 36.63 13.44
N PRO A 582 -14.97 35.75 12.43
CA PRO A 582 -15.07 36.16 11.04
C PRO A 582 -16.41 36.87 10.78
N LEU A 583 -16.40 37.85 9.87
CA LEU A 583 -17.60 38.61 9.49
C LEU A 583 -18.68 37.65 8.96
N MET A 584 -19.74 37.44 9.74
CA MET A 584 -20.61 36.27 9.63
C MET A 584 -21.28 36.10 8.28
N THR A 585 -21.14 34.91 7.70
CA THR A 585 -22.25 34.25 7.01
C THR A 585 -23.21 33.67 8.06
N ASN A 586 -24.51 33.90 7.89
CA ASN A 586 -25.51 33.66 8.95
C ASN A 586 -25.77 32.16 9.23
N ASN A 587 -26.25 31.87 10.46
CA ASN A 587 -26.90 30.63 10.94
C ASN A 587 -26.05 29.56 11.69
N ILE A 588 -24.97 29.93 12.39
CA ILE A 588 -24.39 29.05 13.44
C ILE A 588 -25.02 29.40 14.81
N LYS A 589 -25.43 28.37 15.59
CA LYS A 589 -26.07 28.56 16.91
C LYS A 589 -25.03 28.91 18.00
N PRO A 590 -25.22 29.94 18.84
CA PRO A 590 -24.21 30.40 19.81
C PRO A 590 -23.73 29.40 20.88
N ASN A 591 -24.48 28.30 21.10
CA ASN A 591 -24.20 27.30 22.14
C ASN A 591 -23.65 25.97 21.57
N GLY A 592 -23.29 25.95 20.29
CA GLY A 592 -22.98 24.72 19.53
C GLY A 592 -21.50 24.52 19.22
N PHE A 593 -20.59 24.63 20.19
CA PHE A 593 -19.24 24.09 20.03
C PHE A 593 -19.31 22.55 20.03
N GLN A 594 -19.52 21.97 18.85
CA GLN A 594 -19.11 20.58 18.62
C GLN A 594 -17.58 20.54 18.71
N SER A 595 -17.04 19.49 19.34
CA SER A 595 -15.58 19.31 19.38
C SER A 595 -15.07 19.11 17.95
N LEU A 596 -13.97 19.78 17.59
CA LEU A 596 -13.28 19.65 16.29
C LEU A 596 -13.07 18.17 15.91
N PHE A 597 -12.72 17.36 16.91
CA PHE A 597 -12.72 15.91 16.89
C PHE A 597 -13.72 15.41 17.95
N PRO A 598 -14.98 15.10 17.60
CA PRO A 598 -15.95 14.55 18.54
C PRO A 598 -15.52 13.13 19.00
N PRO A 599 -16.00 12.62 20.14
CA PRO A 599 -15.80 11.21 20.48
C PRO A 599 -16.31 10.33 19.34
N VAL A 600 -15.49 9.37 18.91
CA VAL A 600 -15.98 8.25 18.09
C VAL A 600 -17.03 7.55 18.93
N ALA A 601 -18.18 7.23 18.34
CA ALA A 601 -19.19 6.48 19.08
C ALA A 601 -18.61 5.12 19.46
N ALA A 602 -18.87 4.66 20.69
CA ALA A 602 -18.60 3.29 21.10
C ALA A 602 -19.52 2.36 20.31
N VAL A 603 -19.02 1.99 19.14
CA VAL A 603 -19.55 0.98 18.22
C VAL A 603 -18.46 -0.06 18.18
N ASP A 604 -18.83 -1.32 18.32
CA ASP A 604 -17.90 -2.43 18.11
C ASP A 604 -17.45 -2.37 16.65
N LEU A 605 -16.21 -1.94 16.41
CA LEU A 605 -15.71 -1.57 15.07
C LEU A 605 -14.50 -2.39 14.59
N PRO A 606 -14.58 -3.73 14.50
CA PRO A 606 -13.48 -4.51 13.98
C PRO A 606 -13.35 -4.36 12.44
N ASP A 607 -12.47 -5.16 11.82
CA ASP A 607 -11.55 -4.57 10.84
C ASP A 607 -11.98 -4.55 9.35
N ALA A 608 -13.07 -5.22 8.94
CA ALA A 608 -13.39 -5.45 7.51
C ALA A 608 -14.55 -4.57 6.97
N PRO A 609 -15.02 -4.72 5.69
CA PRO A 609 -15.96 -3.77 5.08
C PRO A 609 -17.38 -3.88 5.65
N ILE A 610 -17.96 -2.72 5.97
CA ILE A 610 -19.32 -2.58 6.52
C ILE A 610 -20.37 -2.90 5.44
N ASP A 611 -21.26 -3.87 5.71
CA ASP A 611 -22.38 -4.23 4.82
C ASP A 611 -23.39 -3.08 4.66
N ALA A 612 -24.02 -3.00 3.49
CA ALA A 612 -24.80 -1.83 3.09
C ALA A 612 -26.06 -1.63 3.96
N PRO A 613 -26.36 -0.39 4.42
CA PRO A 613 -27.40 -0.14 5.41
C PRO A 613 -28.80 -0.52 4.89
N LYS A 614 -29.38 -1.58 5.46
CA LYS A 614 -30.70 -2.12 5.15
C LYS A 614 -31.84 -1.21 5.67
N GLY A 615 -32.00 -0.02 5.08
CA GLY A 615 -33.04 0.95 5.45
C GLY A 615 -33.47 1.89 4.32
N LYS A 616 -34.76 1.92 3.99
CA LYS A 616 -35.36 2.83 2.98
C LYS A 616 -35.55 4.27 3.52
N GLY A 617 -34.45 4.88 3.97
CA GLY A 617 -34.39 6.30 4.34
C GLY A 617 -33.96 7.18 3.15
N LYS A 618 -34.48 8.41 3.03
CA LYS A 618 -34.06 9.36 1.99
C LYS A 618 -32.68 9.95 2.32
N VAL A 619 -31.63 9.29 1.85
CA VAL A 619 -30.23 9.79 1.93
C VAL A 619 -30.10 11.12 1.17
N LYS A 620 -29.38 12.07 1.77
CA LYS A 620 -29.19 13.45 1.25
C LYS A 620 -27.76 13.80 0.84
N ASN A 621 -26.78 12.90 0.99
CA ASN A 621 -25.40 13.15 0.56
C ASN A 621 -25.06 12.37 -0.72
N ARG A 622 -24.07 12.88 -1.46
CA ARG A 622 -23.59 12.31 -2.73
C ARG A 622 -22.89 10.96 -2.51
N LEU A 623 -22.08 10.88 -1.45
CA LEU A 623 -21.40 9.69 -0.95
C LEU A 623 -22.33 8.45 -0.84
N GLY A 624 -23.46 8.58 -0.15
CA GLY A 624 -24.38 7.46 0.03
C GLY A 624 -25.10 7.04 -1.26
N GLN A 625 -25.21 7.93 -2.25
CA GLN A 625 -25.73 7.58 -3.58
C GLN A 625 -24.70 6.73 -4.34
N VAL A 626 -23.43 7.16 -4.39
CA VAL A 626 -22.33 6.39 -5.02
C VAL A 626 -22.17 5.02 -4.35
N ALA A 627 -22.13 4.97 -3.01
CA ALA A 627 -22.07 3.71 -2.26
C ALA A 627 -23.27 2.78 -2.55
N SER A 628 -24.49 3.33 -2.69
CA SER A 628 -25.66 2.54 -3.06
C SER A 628 -25.63 2.02 -4.51
N SER A 629 -25.02 2.77 -5.43
CA SER A 629 -24.84 2.35 -6.83
C SER A 629 -23.83 1.21 -6.95
N LEU A 630 -22.69 1.32 -6.25
CA LEU A 630 -21.68 0.26 -6.18
C LEU A 630 -22.25 -1.03 -5.54
N ALA A 631 -23.08 -0.90 -4.51
CA ALA A 631 -23.79 -2.01 -3.88
C ALA A 631 -24.96 -2.58 -4.73
N GLN A 632 -25.31 -1.93 -5.84
CA GLN A 632 -26.26 -2.45 -6.83
C GLN A 632 -25.54 -3.15 -7.99
N GLU A 633 -24.46 -2.56 -8.53
CA GLU A 633 -23.59 -3.22 -9.52
C GLU A 633 -23.09 -4.58 -9.01
N ALA A 634 -22.68 -4.65 -7.74
CA ALA A 634 -22.26 -5.88 -7.06
C ALA A 634 -23.35 -6.98 -6.96
N ARG A 635 -24.61 -6.69 -7.32
CA ARG A 635 -25.71 -7.68 -7.38
C ARG A 635 -26.06 -8.10 -8.80
N GLU A 636 -25.69 -7.31 -9.81
CA GLU A 636 -26.07 -7.55 -11.21
C GLU A 636 -25.00 -8.40 -11.96
N ILE A 637 -23.76 -8.46 -11.44
CA ILE A 637 -22.65 -9.26 -11.99
C ILE A 637 -22.83 -10.79 -11.81
N ASN A 638 -23.76 -11.24 -10.96
CA ASN A 638 -23.86 -12.63 -10.49
C ASN A 638 -24.51 -13.63 -11.50
N ASN A 639 -24.31 -13.45 -12.81
CA ASN A 639 -24.94 -14.27 -13.86
C ASN A 639 -24.10 -14.40 -15.18
N CYS A 640 -22.85 -14.87 -15.14
CA CYS A 640 -22.24 -15.61 -16.28
C CYS A 640 -20.98 -16.44 -15.91
N PHE A 641 -20.92 -17.64 -16.50
CA PHE A 641 -19.99 -18.78 -16.31
C PHE A 641 -18.45 -18.55 -16.36
N CYS A 642 -17.70 -19.52 -15.80
CA CYS A 642 -16.24 -19.76 -15.99
C CYS A 642 -15.94 -21.21 -16.45
N LEU A 643 -14.74 -21.49 -16.99
CA LEU A 643 -14.28 -22.85 -17.40
C LEU A 643 -12.73 -22.99 -17.61
N LEU A 644 -12.03 -23.59 -16.62
CA LEU A 644 -10.82 -24.50 -16.64
C LEU A 644 -9.49 -24.09 -17.38
N PHE A 645 -8.27 -23.91 -16.79
CA PHE A 645 -7.34 -24.73 -15.91
C PHE A 645 -6.66 -25.95 -16.63
N ILE A 646 -5.64 -26.75 -16.19
CA ILE A 646 -4.58 -26.88 -15.11
C ILE A 646 -3.30 -27.53 -15.82
N LEU A 647 -2.21 -28.24 -15.39
CA LEU A 647 -1.31 -28.58 -14.24
C LEU A 647 0.00 -29.27 -14.84
N TYR A 648 0.79 -30.06 -14.07
CA TYR A 648 2.17 -30.58 -14.30
C TYR A 648 2.46 -31.97 -13.64
N GLY A 649 3.65 -32.59 -13.82
CA GLY A 649 4.16 -33.76 -13.03
C GLY A 649 5.13 -34.76 -13.73
N TRP A 650 5.87 -35.70 -13.08
CA TRP A 650 6.12 -35.92 -11.63
C TRP A 650 7.38 -36.81 -11.28
N LEU A 651 7.31 -37.76 -10.31
CA LEU A 651 8.42 -38.45 -9.56
C LEU A 651 8.49 -40.00 -9.81
N PRO A 652 9.12 -40.95 -9.00
CA PRO A 652 9.95 -40.96 -7.76
C PRO A 652 11.37 -41.61 -7.98
N SER A 653 12.16 -42.30 -7.12
CA SER A 653 12.13 -43.05 -5.81
C SER A 653 13.58 -43.16 -5.20
N PHE A 654 14.00 -43.84 -4.10
CA PHE A 654 13.43 -44.74 -3.05
C PHE A 654 14.16 -44.64 -1.65
N ARG A 655 14.72 -45.75 -1.07
CA ARG A 655 15.24 -45.97 0.34
C ARG A 655 16.31 -47.13 0.34
N SER A 656 17.13 -47.57 1.32
CA SER A 656 17.50 -47.37 2.78
C SER A 656 18.85 -48.17 3.06
N PHE A 657 19.43 -48.59 4.23
CA PHE A 657 19.13 -48.76 5.69
C PHE A 657 20.47 -49.04 6.50
N LEU A 658 20.44 -49.06 7.86
CA LEU A 658 21.42 -49.56 8.90
C LEU A 658 22.67 -48.71 9.28
N VAL A 659 22.98 -48.65 10.60
CA VAL A 659 23.91 -47.73 11.33
C VAL A 659 24.33 -48.40 12.67
N PRO A 660 25.61 -48.41 13.15
CA PRO A 660 26.04 -47.50 14.27
C PRO A 660 27.56 -47.23 14.56
N HIS A 661 27.80 -46.23 15.43
CA HIS A 661 28.89 -46.03 16.44
C HIS A 661 30.36 -45.66 16.10
N LEU A 662 30.90 -44.80 17.00
CA LEU A 662 32.30 -44.44 17.35
C LEU A 662 33.07 -43.33 16.60
N ASP A 663 32.62 -42.09 16.83
CA ASP A 663 33.32 -41.01 17.57
C ASP A 663 34.64 -40.31 17.14
N PHE A 664 34.70 -39.03 17.53
CA PHE A 664 35.81 -38.03 17.58
C PHE A 664 36.62 -37.59 16.33
N SER A 665 36.53 -36.28 16.09
CA SER A 665 37.36 -35.41 15.21
C SER A 665 38.79 -35.17 15.78
N PRO A 666 39.78 -34.52 15.08
CA PRO A 666 39.59 -33.31 14.26
C PRO A 666 40.51 -33.03 13.02
N MET A 667 39.93 -32.32 12.03
CA MET A 667 40.45 -31.08 11.39
C MET A 667 41.93 -30.99 10.90
N VAL A 668 42.19 -31.27 9.61
CA VAL A 668 43.24 -30.57 8.79
C VAL A 668 42.73 -30.34 7.35
N ARG A 669 43.26 -29.31 6.69
CA ARG A 669 42.84 -28.68 5.41
C ARG A 669 43.18 -29.50 4.15
N GLY A 670 42.42 -29.30 3.06
CA GLY A 670 42.74 -29.73 1.70
C GLY A 670 41.81 -29.08 0.66
N GLU A 671 42.29 -28.78 -0.56
CA GLU A 671 41.56 -28.02 -1.58
C GLU A 671 40.95 -28.88 -2.71
N CYS A 672 39.83 -28.38 -3.26
CA CYS A 672 39.32 -28.55 -4.64
C CYS A 672 39.35 -29.93 -5.33
N ARG A 673 38.15 -30.49 -5.58
CA ARG A 673 37.71 -30.93 -6.92
C ARG A 673 36.18 -31.10 -6.98
N LEU A 674 35.58 -30.75 -8.12
CA LEU A 674 34.15 -30.94 -8.40
C LEU A 674 33.84 -32.41 -8.73
N HIS A 675 32.64 -32.87 -8.33
CA HIS A 675 31.83 -33.87 -9.03
C HIS A 675 30.34 -33.63 -8.74
N ASN A 676 29.46 -34.04 -9.65
CA ASN A 676 28.03 -33.68 -9.64
C ASN A 676 27.19 -34.53 -8.66
N SER A 677 26.24 -33.89 -7.96
CA SER A 677 25.05 -34.57 -7.43
C SER A 677 23.89 -33.59 -7.17
N HIS A 678 23.31 -32.99 -8.23
CA HIS A 678 22.02 -32.31 -8.12
C HIS A 678 20.89 -33.36 -8.10
N GLN A 679 20.46 -33.73 -6.89
CA GLN A 679 19.09 -34.16 -6.62
C GLN A 679 18.57 -33.34 -5.45
N ALA A 680 17.53 -32.54 -5.68
CA ALA A 680 16.87 -31.79 -4.62
C ALA A 680 16.01 -32.77 -3.80
N ASN A 681 16.38 -32.97 -2.53
CA ASN A 681 15.54 -33.72 -1.61
C ASN A 681 14.30 -32.89 -1.26
N LEU A 682 13.16 -33.18 -1.90
CA LEU A 682 11.85 -32.80 -1.40
C LEU A 682 11.66 -33.41 0.00
N LYS A 683 11.60 -32.54 1.00
CA LYS A 683 11.47 -32.91 2.42
C LYS A 683 10.04 -33.42 2.64
N MET A 684 9.85 -34.74 2.72
CA MET A 684 8.53 -35.37 2.92
C MET A 684 7.86 -34.86 4.21
N LYS A 685 6.55 -34.58 4.12
CA LYS A 685 5.74 -34.16 5.27
C LYS A 685 5.58 -35.27 6.31
N ILE A 686 5.51 -34.89 7.59
CA ILE A 686 5.42 -35.83 8.70
C ILE A 686 4.14 -36.69 8.72
N ASN A 687 3.01 -36.16 8.24
CA ASN A 687 1.74 -36.91 8.14
C ASN A 687 1.56 -37.69 6.82
N GLN A 688 2.40 -37.48 5.80
CA GLN A 688 2.14 -37.91 4.41
C GLN A 688 1.82 -39.40 4.22
N ASN A 689 2.31 -40.27 5.11
CA ASN A 689 2.15 -41.73 5.03
C ASN A 689 1.49 -42.32 6.29
N THR A 690 0.80 -41.49 7.08
CA THR A 690 0.31 -41.83 8.42
C THR A 690 -1.17 -41.51 8.54
N ALA A 691 -1.98 -42.54 8.78
CA ALA A 691 -3.36 -42.41 9.21
C ALA A 691 -3.47 -42.57 10.74
N ILE A 692 -4.50 -42.00 11.35
CA ILE A 692 -4.74 -42.07 12.80
C ILE A 692 -6.10 -42.71 13.03
N SER A 693 -6.12 -43.92 13.60
CA SER A 693 -7.35 -44.64 13.95
C SER A 693 -7.69 -44.47 15.43
N THR A 694 -8.98 -44.37 15.72
CA THR A 694 -9.58 -44.40 17.07
C THR A 694 -10.80 -45.32 17.08
N SER A 695 -11.57 -45.40 18.17
CA SER A 695 -12.84 -46.17 18.18
C SER A 695 -13.97 -45.50 17.37
N LYS A 696 -13.85 -44.20 17.05
CA LYS A 696 -14.93 -43.36 16.49
C LYS A 696 -14.61 -42.70 15.16
N ALA A 697 -13.33 -42.46 14.87
CA ALA A 697 -12.86 -41.81 13.66
C ALA A 697 -11.61 -42.50 13.11
N LEU A 698 -11.46 -42.48 11.78
CA LEU A 698 -10.19 -42.62 11.09
C LEU A 698 -9.81 -41.25 10.52
N LEU A 699 -8.59 -40.79 10.74
CA LEU A 699 -8.02 -39.62 10.07
C LEU A 699 -7.03 -40.09 9.01
N VAL A 700 -7.17 -39.62 7.77
CA VAL A 700 -6.24 -39.94 6.66
C VAL A 700 -5.64 -38.67 6.05
N PRO A 701 -4.43 -38.71 5.46
CA PRO A 701 -3.87 -37.56 4.73
C PRO A 701 -4.81 -37.06 3.62
N TYR A 702 -4.84 -35.75 3.38
CA TYR A 702 -5.70 -35.18 2.34
C TYR A 702 -5.13 -35.42 0.95
N GLU A 703 -5.56 -36.52 0.33
CA GLU A 703 -5.24 -36.93 -1.05
C GLU A 703 -6.21 -36.42 -2.12
N ALA A 704 -5.79 -36.50 -3.38
CA ALA A 704 -6.47 -35.96 -4.56
C ALA A 704 -7.83 -36.63 -4.88
N HIS A 705 -8.08 -37.88 -4.49
CA HIS A 705 -9.40 -38.49 -4.72
C HIS A 705 -10.50 -37.84 -3.85
N HIS A 706 -10.18 -37.49 -2.61
CA HIS A 706 -11.10 -36.86 -1.67
C HIS A 706 -11.65 -35.52 -2.19
N VAL A 707 -10.88 -34.79 -3.02
CA VAL A 707 -11.19 -33.42 -3.48
C VAL A 707 -12.59 -33.33 -4.11
N ARG A 708 -13.05 -34.36 -4.82
CA ARG A 708 -14.40 -34.38 -5.42
C ARG A 708 -15.51 -34.42 -4.38
N GLN A 709 -15.36 -35.27 -3.36
CA GLN A 709 -16.33 -35.39 -2.28
C GLN A 709 -16.23 -34.20 -1.30
N TYR A 710 -15.04 -33.64 -1.13
CA TYR A 710 -14.83 -32.39 -0.38
C TYR A 710 -15.53 -31.21 -1.07
N HIS A 711 -15.20 -30.94 -2.34
CA HIS A 711 -15.86 -29.92 -3.16
C HIS A 711 -17.39 -30.07 -3.18
N ALA A 712 -17.90 -31.31 -3.23
CA ALA A 712 -19.34 -31.59 -3.15
C ALA A 712 -19.97 -31.26 -1.78
N TRP A 713 -19.22 -31.33 -0.68
CA TRP A 713 -19.65 -30.75 0.61
C TRP A 713 -19.57 -29.22 0.58
N MET A 714 -18.52 -28.66 -0.04
CA MET A 714 -18.34 -27.22 -0.20
C MET A 714 -19.31 -26.57 -1.20
N GLN A 715 -20.26 -27.32 -1.77
CA GLN A 715 -21.44 -26.77 -2.45
C GLN A 715 -22.67 -26.59 -1.53
N ASP A 716 -22.64 -27.07 -0.28
CA ASP A 716 -23.73 -26.92 0.69
C ASP A 716 -23.64 -25.56 1.41
N PRO A 717 -24.63 -24.66 1.27
CA PRO A 717 -24.62 -23.35 1.94
C PRO A 717 -24.50 -23.44 3.48
N ASP A 718 -25.09 -24.47 4.09
CA ASP A 718 -25.02 -24.69 5.55
C ASP A 718 -23.61 -25.13 5.99
N ILE A 719 -22.76 -25.57 5.06
CA ILE A 719 -21.33 -25.85 5.29
C ILE A 719 -20.52 -24.58 5.01
N GLN A 720 -20.72 -23.92 3.87
CA GLN A 720 -20.05 -22.65 3.52
C GLN A 720 -20.19 -21.57 4.61
N GLU A 721 -21.39 -21.37 5.17
CA GLU A 721 -21.62 -20.41 6.27
C GLU A 721 -20.91 -20.85 7.57
N ALA A 722 -20.86 -22.16 7.84
CA ALA A 722 -20.25 -22.73 9.04
C ALA A 722 -18.71 -22.74 9.00
N THR A 723 -18.10 -22.84 7.82
CA THR A 723 -16.64 -22.79 7.59
C THR A 723 -16.13 -21.42 7.11
N ALA A 724 -17.03 -20.46 6.89
CA ALA A 724 -16.74 -19.15 6.28
C ALA A 724 -16.03 -19.23 4.91
N SER A 725 -16.34 -20.25 4.10
CA SER A 725 -15.67 -20.52 2.82
C SER A 725 -16.49 -20.00 1.63
N GLU A 726 -15.83 -19.38 0.66
CA GLU A 726 -16.44 -19.02 -0.61
C GLU A 726 -16.57 -20.25 -1.55
N PRO A 727 -17.56 -20.30 -2.45
CA PRO A 727 -17.73 -21.40 -3.41
C PRO A 727 -16.59 -21.44 -4.44
N MET A 728 -15.66 -22.37 -4.25
CA MET A 728 -14.55 -22.63 -5.16
C MET A 728 -14.96 -23.57 -6.31
N THR A 729 -14.32 -23.46 -7.47
CA THR A 729 -14.38 -24.49 -8.51
C THR A 729 -13.67 -25.77 -8.05
N LEU A 730 -14.00 -26.92 -8.68
CA LEU A 730 -13.34 -28.19 -8.38
C LEU A 730 -11.83 -28.11 -8.65
N GLU A 731 -11.44 -27.27 -9.61
CA GLU A 731 -10.06 -26.96 -9.99
C GLU A 731 -9.29 -26.23 -8.90
N GLU A 732 -9.85 -25.13 -8.40
CA GLU A 732 -9.22 -24.35 -7.33
C GLU A 732 -9.15 -25.17 -6.04
N GLU A 733 -10.08 -26.11 -5.81
CA GLU A 733 -10.03 -27.11 -4.73
C GLU A 733 -8.85 -28.11 -4.90
N TYR A 734 -8.55 -28.53 -6.13
CA TYR A 734 -7.35 -29.34 -6.42
C TYR A 734 -6.04 -28.55 -6.19
N GLU A 735 -6.01 -27.25 -6.51
CA GLU A 735 -4.87 -26.37 -6.20
C GLU A 735 -4.74 -26.13 -4.69
N ASN A 736 -5.86 -25.93 -3.99
CA ASN A 736 -5.88 -25.77 -2.54
C ASN A 736 -5.38 -27.04 -1.83
N GLN A 737 -5.87 -28.23 -2.23
CA GLN A 737 -5.41 -29.52 -1.70
C GLN A 737 -3.90 -29.70 -1.86
N GLN A 738 -3.36 -29.39 -3.04
CA GLN A 738 -1.91 -29.43 -3.27
C GLN A 738 -1.18 -28.44 -2.35
N SER A 739 -1.68 -27.20 -2.22
CA SER A 739 -1.09 -26.22 -1.30
C SER A 739 -1.11 -26.70 0.16
N TRP A 740 -2.19 -27.31 0.65
CA TRP A 740 -2.29 -27.79 2.04
C TRP A 740 -1.34 -29.00 2.25
N ARG A 741 -1.19 -29.84 1.22
CA ARG A 741 -0.23 -30.96 1.23
C ARG A 741 1.23 -30.50 1.24
N THR A 742 1.57 -29.35 0.63
CA THR A 742 2.97 -28.87 0.53
C THR A 742 3.37 -27.81 1.57
N SER A 743 2.43 -27.01 2.09
CA SER A 743 2.74 -25.84 2.93
C SER A 743 3.17 -26.27 4.35
N SER A 744 4.40 -25.97 4.76
CA SER A 744 5.04 -26.44 6.02
C SER A 744 4.41 -25.88 7.32
N ASP A 745 3.41 -25.01 7.18
CA ASP A 745 2.58 -24.42 8.23
C ASP A 745 1.23 -25.12 8.40
N LYS A 746 0.96 -26.20 7.66
CA LYS A 746 -0.35 -26.88 7.61
C LYS A 746 -0.26 -28.38 7.86
N LEU A 747 -1.20 -28.92 8.63
CA LEU A 747 -1.41 -30.35 8.80
C LEU A 747 -2.89 -30.68 8.63
N THR A 748 -3.28 -31.15 7.45
CA THR A 748 -4.68 -31.54 7.13
C THR A 748 -4.86 -33.05 7.16
N PHE A 749 -5.98 -33.50 7.72
CA PHE A 749 -6.50 -34.86 7.56
C PHE A 749 -7.99 -34.84 7.16
N ILE A 750 -8.42 -35.79 6.34
CA ILE A 750 -9.83 -36.10 6.11
C ILE A 750 -10.33 -36.98 7.26
N VAL A 751 -11.49 -36.65 7.82
CA VAL A 751 -12.18 -37.42 8.85
C VAL A 751 -13.08 -38.45 8.16
N CYS A 752 -12.79 -39.73 8.38
CA CYS A 752 -13.50 -40.88 7.84
C CYS A 752 -14.15 -41.73 8.95
N ALA A 753 -15.06 -42.62 8.55
CA ALA A 753 -15.64 -43.64 9.42
C ALA A 753 -14.54 -44.53 10.05
N PRO A 754 -14.72 -45.02 11.30
CA PRO A 754 -13.71 -45.83 11.99
C PRO A 754 -13.54 -47.20 11.33
N VAL A 755 -12.29 -47.67 11.27
CA VAL A 755 -11.93 -49.03 10.83
C VAL A 755 -11.92 -50.02 12.00
N THR A 756 -11.96 -51.32 11.70
CA THR A 756 -11.87 -52.36 12.73
C THR A 756 -10.49 -52.35 13.41
N GLN A 757 -10.45 -52.54 14.73
CA GLN A 757 -9.31 -52.16 15.57
C GLN A 757 -7.95 -52.86 15.30
N ASP A 758 -7.92 -53.92 14.51
CA ASP A 758 -6.70 -54.68 14.13
C ASP A 758 -6.11 -54.28 12.76
N THR A 759 -6.61 -53.22 12.13
CA THR A 759 -6.11 -52.74 10.83
C THR A 759 -4.78 -51.97 10.97
N SER A 760 -3.66 -52.60 10.58
CA SER A 760 -2.30 -52.01 10.60
C SER A 760 -1.90 -51.27 9.30
N LEU A 761 -2.74 -51.35 8.26
CA LEU A 761 -2.55 -50.73 6.95
C LEU A 761 -3.89 -50.22 6.44
N VAL A 762 -3.98 -48.91 6.17
CA VAL A 762 -5.07 -48.29 5.39
C VAL A 762 -4.55 -48.03 3.98
N LYS A 763 -5.35 -48.39 2.97
CA LYS A 763 -5.09 -48.05 1.58
C LYS A 763 -6.01 -46.90 1.15
N SER A 764 -5.42 -45.95 0.43
CA SER A 764 -6.12 -44.91 -0.32
C SER A 764 -7.23 -45.50 -1.18
N GLY A 765 -8.36 -44.80 -1.30
CA GLY A 765 -9.54 -45.23 -2.05
C GLY A 765 -10.34 -46.39 -1.44
N THR A 766 -10.05 -46.82 -0.20
CA THR A 766 -10.72 -48.00 0.41
C THR A 766 -11.38 -47.72 1.77
N ALA A 767 -10.64 -47.29 2.79
CA ALA A 767 -11.21 -46.89 4.10
C ALA A 767 -11.66 -45.42 4.13
N ASP A 768 -11.33 -44.71 3.05
CA ASP A 768 -11.41 -43.27 2.83
C ASP A 768 -12.10 -42.92 1.50
N ALA A 769 -12.72 -43.91 0.85
CA ALA A 769 -13.62 -43.69 -0.27
C ALA A 769 -14.79 -42.76 0.12
N ASP A 770 -15.35 -42.04 -0.85
CA ASP A 770 -16.38 -41.00 -0.70
C ASP A 770 -17.50 -41.35 0.31
N ALA A 771 -18.03 -42.58 0.24
CA ALA A 771 -19.11 -43.06 1.11
C ALA A 771 -18.70 -43.25 2.59
N LEU A 772 -17.40 -43.26 2.91
CA LEU A 772 -16.82 -43.36 4.25
C LEU A 772 -16.29 -42.02 4.78
N MET A 773 -16.05 -41.03 3.92
CA MET A 773 -15.68 -39.66 4.30
C MET A 773 -16.79 -38.98 5.12
N ARG A 774 -16.43 -38.19 6.14
CA ARG A 774 -17.36 -37.56 7.10
C ARG A 774 -17.11 -36.08 7.36
N GLY A 775 -15.89 -35.59 7.11
CA GLY A 775 -15.48 -34.20 7.26
C GLY A 775 -13.97 -34.06 7.08
N ASP A 776 -13.38 -33.00 7.61
CA ASP A 776 -11.95 -32.77 7.64
C ASP A 776 -11.51 -32.09 8.96
N ILE A 777 -10.21 -32.12 9.22
CA ILE A 777 -9.58 -31.44 10.34
C ILE A 777 -8.22 -30.87 9.93
N ASN A 778 -7.98 -29.61 10.28
CA ASN A 778 -6.80 -28.85 9.92
C ASN A 778 -6.08 -28.36 11.17
N PHE A 779 -4.75 -28.26 11.07
CA PHE A 779 -3.89 -27.57 12.01
C PHE A 779 -3.05 -26.54 11.26
N PHE A 780 -2.99 -25.30 11.74
CA PHE A 780 -2.21 -24.21 11.16
C PHE A 780 -1.22 -23.64 12.18
N LEU A 781 -0.02 -23.25 11.76
CA LEU A 781 1.00 -22.65 12.63
C LEU A 781 1.24 -21.16 12.34
N TYR A 782 1.02 -20.34 13.36
CA TYR A 782 1.24 -18.90 13.35
C TYR A 782 2.37 -18.50 14.30
N PRO A 783 3.10 -17.40 14.05
CA PRO A 783 3.99 -16.81 15.06
C PRO A 783 3.23 -16.53 16.36
N PHE A 784 3.89 -16.73 17.50
CA PHE A 784 3.33 -16.38 18.81
C PHE A 784 3.36 -14.87 19.02
N GLU A 785 2.20 -14.28 19.33
CA GLU A 785 2.05 -12.88 19.75
C GLU A 785 1.74 -12.86 21.26
N SER A 786 2.44 -12.02 22.02
CA SER A 786 2.28 -11.89 23.47
C SER A 786 1.29 -10.77 23.82
N ASP A 787 0.31 -11.07 24.67
CA ASP A 787 -0.70 -10.09 25.11
C ASP A 787 -0.14 -8.99 26.03
N ASP A 788 1.03 -9.20 26.64
CA ASP A 788 1.66 -8.29 27.61
C ASP A 788 2.69 -7.35 26.92
N GLU A 789 2.39 -6.04 26.84
CA GLU A 789 3.28 -5.02 26.24
C GLU A 789 4.63 -4.82 26.99
N ASP A 790 4.74 -5.31 28.23
CA ASP A 790 5.94 -5.22 29.09
C ASP A 790 6.88 -6.45 29.01
N ASP A 791 6.52 -7.53 28.29
CA ASP A 791 7.36 -8.72 28.20
C ASP A 791 8.59 -8.47 27.29
N THR A 792 9.77 -8.63 27.87
CA THR A 792 11.07 -8.40 27.21
C THR A 792 11.75 -9.70 26.76
N THR A 793 11.05 -10.85 26.78
CA THR A 793 11.57 -12.13 26.32
C THR A 793 11.72 -12.23 24.80
N ASP A 794 12.73 -12.97 24.34
CA ASP A 794 12.93 -13.27 22.92
C ASP A 794 11.93 -14.33 22.44
N THR A 795 10.76 -13.87 21.99
CA THR A 795 9.71 -14.72 21.41
C THR A 795 10.06 -15.27 20.02
N GLN A 796 11.23 -14.93 19.44
CA GLN A 796 11.56 -15.26 18.05
C GLN A 796 11.61 -16.77 17.82
N GLY A 797 10.58 -17.33 17.17
CA GLY A 797 10.45 -18.76 16.87
C GLY A 797 9.48 -19.52 17.78
N TRP A 798 8.79 -18.85 18.70
CA TRP A 798 7.59 -19.39 19.33
C TRP A 798 6.39 -19.33 18.37
N VAL A 799 5.48 -20.31 18.47
CA VAL A 799 4.28 -20.42 17.62
C VAL A 799 3.01 -20.73 18.42
N THR A 800 1.87 -20.34 17.84
CA THR A 800 0.51 -20.69 18.25
C THR A 800 -0.12 -21.57 17.17
N GLY A 801 -0.81 -22.64 17.57
CA GLY A 801 -1.47 -23.58 16.67
C GLY A 801 -2.97 -23.35 16.57
N GLU A 802 -3.54 -23.20 15.37
CA GLU A 802 -4.99 -23.14 15.16
C GLU A 802 -5.55 -24.51 14.77
N VAL A 803 -6.73 -24.89 15.32
CA VAL A 803 -7.37 -26.20 15.08
C VAL A 803 -8.78 -26.06 14.52
N ASP A 804 -8.95 -26.23 13.22
CA ASP A 804 -10.26 -26.19 12.56
C ASP A 804 -10.79 -27.61 12.31
N VAL A 805 -12.06 -27.87 12.65
CA VAL A 805 -12.72 -29.18 12.45
C VAL A 805 -14.12 -29.01 11.86
N MET A 806 -14.38 -29.73 10.77
CA MET A 806 -15.64 -29.71 10.04
C MET A 806 -16.21 -31.14 9.96
N ILE A 807 -17.52 -31.29 10.15
CA ILE A 807 -18.25 -32.56 9.99
C ILE A 807 -19.41 -32.31 9.04
N ALA A 808 -19.26 -32.77 7.79
CA ALA A 808 -20.03 -32.31 6.65
C ALA A 808 -21.53 -32.60 6.80
N SER A 809 -21.93 -33.86 6.70
CA SER A 809 -23.36 -34.20 6.77
C SER A 809 -23.92 -33.97 8.19
N PRO A 810 -25.05 -33.25 8.33
CA PRO A 810 -25.77 -33.11 9.60
C PRO A 810 -26.10 -34.43 10.30
N SER A 811 -26.24 -35.54 9.56
CA SER A 811 -26.51 -36.87 10.14
C SER A 811 -25.39 -37.38 11.04
N HIS A 812 -24.14 -36.93 10.85
CA HIS A 812 -22.97 -37.33 11.64
C HIS A 812 -22.60 -36.33 12.74
N ARG A 813 -23.18 -35.13 12.72
CA ARG A 813 -22.98 -34.10 13.75
C ARG A 813 -23.58 -34.57 15.08
N GLY A 814 -23.01 -34.14 16.21
CA GLY A 814 -23.48 -34.52 17.56
C GLY A 814 -23.12 -35.93 18.05
N GLN A 815 -22.63 -36.84 17.18
CA GLN A 815 -22.27 -38.22 17.56
C GLN A 815 -20.90 -38.36 18.28
N GLY A 816 -20.26 -37.25 18.66
CA GLY A 816 -18.91 -37.24 19.25
C GLY A 816 -17.76 -37.37 18.24
N LEU A 817 -18.05 -37.49 16.94
CA LEU A 817 -17.06 -37.69 15.87
C LEU A 817 -15.99 -36.58 15.81
N GLY A 818 -16.41 -35.31 15.84
CA GLY A 818 -15.47 -34.17 15.87
C GLY A 818 -14.61 -34.10 17.13
N GLN A 819 -15.11 -34.61 18.27
CA GLN A 819 -14.30 -34.73 19.48
C GLN A 819 -13.20 -35.77 19.32
N ALA A 820 -13.54 -36.95 18.77
CA ALA A 820 -12.54 -37.98 18.47
C ALA A 820 -11.47 -37.49 17.48
N ALA A 821 -11.87 -36.74 16.44
CA ALA A 821 -10.96 -36.14 15.48
C ALA A 821 -9.97 -35.16 16.13
N VAL A 822 -10.46 -34.19 16.92
CA VAL A 822 -9.59 -33.22 17.61
C VAL A 822 -8.67 -33.92 18.63
N CYS A 823 -9.19 -34.83 19.45
CA CYS A 823 -8.37 -35.56 20.42
C CYS A 823 -7.26 -36.39 19.74
N ALA A 824 -7.57 -37.06 18.62
CA ALA A 824 -6.62 -37.84 17.84
C ALA A 824 -5.52 -36.97 17.19
N LEU A 825 -5.90 -35.80 16.66
CA LEU A 825 -4.97 -34.83 16.09
C LEU A 825 -4.03 -34.24 17.17
N LEU A 826 -4.55 -33.88 18.35
CA LEU A 826 -3.73 -33.34 19.43
C LEU A 826 -2.76 -34.38 20.00
N ALA A 827 -3.19 -35.65 20.12
CA ALA A 827 -2.31 -36.77 20.47
C ALA A 827 -1.19 -36.97 19.43
N TYR A 828 -1.53 -36.91 18.12
CA TYR A 828 -0.54 -36.94 17.05
C TYR A 828 0.48 -35.79 17.16
N ILE A 829 -0.01 -34.55 17.33
CA ILE A 829 0.84 -33.36 17.45
C ILE A 829 1.78 -33.48 18.66
N ARG A 830 1.30 -33.93 19.83
CA ARG A 830 2.17 -34.10 21.02
C ARG A 830 3.24 -35.18 20.82
N LYS A 831 2.95 -36.24 20.07
CA LYS A 831 3.92 -37.30 19.75
C LYS A 831 4.96 -36.89 18.68
N HIS A 832 4.60 -36.01 17.75
CA HIS A 832 5.43 -35.60 16.60
C HIS A 832 5.92 -34.15 16.67
N ILE A 833 5.80 -33.49 17.83
CA ILE A 833 5.96 -32.03 17.98
C ILE A 833 7.31 -31.52 17.46
N ASP A 834 8.42 -32.19 17.78
CA ASP A 834 9.77 -31.82 17.33
C ASP A 834 9.88 -31.85 15.80
N GLY A 835 9.24 -32.83 15.15
CA GLY A 835 9.22 -32.98 13.70
C GLY A 835 8.35 -31.95 13.01
N ILE A 836 7.20 -31.61 13.59
CA ILE A 836 6.29 -30.56 13.12
C ILE A 836 6.97 -29.17 13.21
N LEU A 837 7.56 -28.85 14.38
CA LEU A 837 8.31 -27.61 14.58
C LEU A 837 9.52 -27.52 13.65
N ALA A 838 10.24 -28.62 13.43
CA ALA A 838 11.35 -28.69 12.47
C ALA A 838 10.92 -28.73 11.00
N GLU A 839 9.63 -28.96 10.68
CA GLU A 839 9.06 -28.79 9.35
C GLU A 839 8.85 -27.30 9.05
N TYR A 840 8.22 -26.58 9.99
CA TYR A 840 7.95 -25.13 9.95
C TYR A 840 9.19 -24.23 10.12
N GLY A 841 10.15 -24.66 10.95
CA GLY A 841 11.29 -23.84 11.39
C GLY A 841 11.08 -23.11 12.72
N ALA A 842 10.16 -23.57 13.57
CA ALA A 842 9.90 -23.03 14.91
C ALA A 842 10.77 -23.70 16.00
N LYS A 843 10.86 -23.03 17.15
CA LYS A 843 11.51 -23.51 18.38
C LYS A 843 10.52 -24.24 19.31
N GLU A 844 9.30 -23.72 19.46
CA GLU A 844 8.38 -24.13 20.54
C GLU A 844 6.92 -23.77 20.22
N LEU A 845 5.97 -24.68 20.51
CA LEU A 845 4.52 -24.43 20.45
C LEU A 845 4.03 -24.01 21.85
N LYS A 846 3.52 -22.78 21.98
CA LYS A 846 3.09 -22.22 23.29
C LYS A 846 1.63 -22.50 23.60
N GLY A 847 0.74 -22.23 22.65
CA GLY A 847 -0.70 -22.35 22.83
C GLY A 847 -1.42 -22.87 21.60
N LEU A 848 -2.67 -23.28 21.81
CA LEU A 848 -3.64 -23.58 20.77
C LEU A 848 -4.74 -22.52 20.76
N MET A 849 -5.27 -22.21 19.59
CA MET A 849 -6.45 -21.37 19.39
C MET A 849 -7.46 -22.01 18.44
N VAL A 850 -8.70 -21.55 18.51
CA VAL A 850 -9.77 -21.85 17.53
C VAL A 850 -10.65 -20.62 17.34
N LYS A 851 -11.06 -20.34 16.11
CA LYS A 851 -12.05 -19.29 15.78
C LYS A 851 -13.38 -19.95 15.42
N ILE A 852 -14.44 -19.64 16.15
CA ILE A 852 -15.74 -20.33 16.00
C ILE A 852 -16.88 -19.33 15.88
N LYS A 853 -17.64 -19.37 14.78
CA LYS A 853 -18.87 -18.57 14.61
C LYS A 853 -19.74 -18.64 15.88
N GLU A 854 -20.18 -17.49 16.39
CA GLU A 854 -20.94 -17.35 17.65
C GLU A 854 -22.20 -18.23 17.65
N GLY A 855 -22.89 -18.28 16.51
CA GLY A 855 -24.06 -19.11 16.26
C GLY A 855 -23.76 -20.62 16.22
N ASN A 856 -22.52 -21.03 15.95
CA ASN A 856 -22.08 -22.42 15.98
C ASN A 856 -21.85 -22.92 17.42
N LYS A 857 -22.96 -23.01 18.15
CA LYS A 857 -23.05 -23.56 19.51
C LYS A 857 -22.54 -25.00 19.60
N GLY A 858 -22.53 -25.75 18.48
CA GLY A 858 -22.02 -27.11 18.40
C GLY A 858 -20.50 -27.17 18.59
N SER A 859 -19.76 -26.39 17.80
CA SER A 859 -18.30 -26.31 17.93
C SER A 859 -17.87 -25.61 19.23
N ARG A 860 -18.57 -24.57 19.68
CA ARG A 860 -18.29 -23.95 21.00
C ARG A 860 -18.39 -24.97 22.14
N ALA A 861 -19.52 -25.66 22.26
CA ALA A 861 -19.74 -26.70 23.27
C ALA A 861 -18.92 -27.99 23.05
N LEU A 862 -18.12 -28.08 21.98
CA LEU A 862 -17.07 -29.08 21.79
C LEU A 862 -15.76 -28.58 22.42
N PHE A 863 -15.26 -27.41 22.01
CA PHE A 863 -13.97 -26.91 22.49
C PHE A 863 -14.01 -26.47 23.96
N GLU A 864 -15.14 -26.00 24.48
CA GLU A 864 -15.38 -25.79 25.91
C GLU A 864 -15.13 -27.08 26.72
N LYS A 865 -15.61 -28.24 26.24
CA LYS A 865 -15.41 -29.55 26.90
C LYS A 865 -13.98 -30.07 26.77
N LEU A 866 -13.27 -29.67 25.71
CA LEU A 866 -11.85 -29.97 25.55
C LEU A 866 -10.97 -29.09 26.45
N GLY A 867 -11.52 -28.02 27.03
CA GLY A 867 -10.87 -27.17 28.02
C GLY A 867 -10.34 -25.84 27.48
N PHE A 868 -10.69 -25.48 26.24
CA PHE A 868 -10.44 -24.16 25.68
C PHE A 868 -11.30 -23.12 26.39
N VAL A 869 -10.73 -21.94 26.62
CA VAL A 869 -11.39 -20.80 27.28
C VAL A 869 -11.54 -19.69 26.25
N GLN A 870 -12.72 -19.05 26.20
CA GLN A 870 -12.93 -17.87 25.36
C GLN A 870 -12.01 -16.71 25.81
N LYS A 871 -11.20 -16.18 24.89
CA LYS A 871 -10.43 -14.93 25.07
C LYS A 871 -11.17 -13.80 24.38
N GLY A 872 -11.46 -12.73 25.11
CA GLY A 872 -12.18 -11.57 24.59
C GLY A 872 -13.65 -11.82 24.24
N GLU A 873 -14.24 -10.88 23.50
CA GLU A 873 -15.62 -10.96 23.01
C GLU A 873 -15.66 -11.44 21.54
N VAL A 874 -16.81 -11.35 20.87
CA VAL A 874 -16.99 -11.82 19.50
C VAL A 874 -16.28 -10.89 18.50
N ASN A 875 -15.48 -11.45 17.59
CA ASN A 875 -14.69 -10.72 16.60
C ASN A 875 -15.52 -10.22 15.38
N TYR A 876 -14.88 -9.57 14.40
CA TYR A 876 -15.56 -9.03 13.19
C TYR A 876 -16.48 -10.02 12.49
N PHE A 877 -15.99 -11.25 12.33
CA PHE A 877 -16.57 -12.26 11.47
C PHE A 877 -17.69 -13.01 12.18
N GLY A 878 -18.14 -12.49 13.32
CA GLY A 878 -19.06 -13.14 14.24
C GLY A 878 -18.44 -14.34 14.93
N GLU A 879 -17.13 -14.37 15.18
CA GLU A 879 -16.43 -15.54 15.76
C GLU A 879 -15.94 -15.29 17.17
N VAL A 880 -16.08 -16.30 18.02
CA VAL A 880 -15.44 -16.39 19.32
C VAL A 880 -14.04 -16.96 19.13
N LEU A 881 -13.02 -16.25 19.60
CA LEU A 881 -11.68 -16.80 19.80
C LEU A 881 -11.67 -17.60 21.11
N MET A 882 -11.24 -18.86 21.05
CA MET A 882 -10.98 -19.67 22.24
C MET A 882 -9.55 -20.20 22.24
N THR A 883 -8.90 -20.23 23.39
CA THR A 883 -7.49 -20.61 23.54
C THR A 883 -7.26 -21.60 24.68
N ILE A 884 -6.16 -22.35 24.60
CA ILE A 884 -5.62 -23.21 25.67
C ILE A 884 -4.09 -23.26 25.56
N GLU A 885 -3.39 -23.11 26.68
CA GLU A 885 -1.93 -23.28 26.70
C GLU A 885 -1.55 -24.74 26.40
N TRP A 886 -0.49 -24.97 25.62
CA TRP A 886 -0.16 -26.29 25.08
C TRP A 886 0.15 -27.32 26.18
N ASP A 887 0.80 -26.91 27.25
CA ASP A 887 1.06 -27.75 28.43
C ASP A 887 -0.14 -27.89 29.38
N GLU A 888 -1.26 -27.21 29.13
CA GLU A 888 -2.54 -27.47 29.81
C GLU A 888 -3.41 -28.50 29.06
N VAL A 889 -3.02 -28.92 27.85
CA VAL A 889 -3.76 -29.94 27.06
C VAL A 889 -3.60 -31.34 27.66
N SER A 890 -2.37 -31.73 28.02
CA SER A 890 -2.07 -33.04 28.60
C SER A 890 -2.54 -33.22 30.06
N LYS A 891 -3.07 -32.15 30.67
CA LYS A 891 -3.61 -32.14 32.04
C LYS A 891 -5.13 -32.32 32.09
N ARG A 892 -5.81 -32.47 30.95
CA ARG A 892 -7.27 -32.59 30.87
C ARG A 892 -7.73 -34.04 31.04
N ASP A 893 -8.86 -34.24 31.71
CA ASP A 893 -9.43 -35.57 32.02
C ASP A 893 -9.64 -36.49 30.80
N TRP A 894 -9.76 -35.91 29.60
CA TRP A 894 -9.91 -36.66 28.35
C TRP A 894 -8.58 -37.14 27.74
N TRP A 895 -7.43 -36.60 28.17
CA TRP A 895 -6.13 -36.81 27.51
C TRP A 895 -5.66 -38.26 27.55
N THR A 896 -5.68 -38.91 28.71
CA THR A 896 -5.28 -40.33 28.84
C THR A 896 -6.14 -41.25 27.98
N GLY A 897 -7.44 -40.99 27.89
CA GLY A 897 -8.33 -41.74 27.00
C GLY A 897 -8.05 -41.50 25.51
N ALA A 898 -7.58 -40.31 25.15
CA ALA A 898 -7.12 -40.03 23.78
C ALA A 898 -5.80 -40.77 23.47
N GLU A 899 -4.84 -40.79 24.39
CA GLU A 899 -3.59 -41.56 24.24
C GLU A 899 -3.84 -43.08 24.15
N GLU A 900 -4.82 -43.62 24.89
CA GLU A 900 -5.22 -45.04 24.82
C GLU A 900 -6.02 -45.41 23.57
N GLU A 901 -6.88 -44.51 23.06
CA GLU A 901 -7.61 -44.73 21.80
C GLU A 901 -6.74 -44.49 20.55
N PHE A 902 -5.69 -43.66 20.64
CA PHE A 902 -4.84 -43.24 19.52
C PHE A 902 -3.98 -44.38 18.95
N ARG A 903 -4.16 -44.70 17.66
CA ARG A 903 -3.32 -45.64 16.91
C ARG A 903 -2.87 -45.05 15.59
N GLU A 904 -1.57 -44.96 15.39
CA GLU A 904 -1.02 -44.73 14.05
C GLU A 904 -1.13 -46.00 13.20
N VAL A 905 -1.61 -45.82 11.98
CA VAL A 905 -1.80 -46.85 10.98
C VAL A 905 -1.05 -46.40 9.73
N LYS A 906 -0.32 -47.30 9.06
CA LYS A 906 0.36 -46.93 7.81
C LYS A 906 -0.72 -46.56 6.79
N TYR A 907 -0.62 -45.35 6.22
CA TYR A 907 -1.37 -44.98 5.03
C TYR A 907 -0.55 -45.36 3.78
N GLU A 908 -1.20 -45.98 2.81
CA GLU A 908 -0.59 -46.44 1.58
C GLU A 908 -1.41 -45.92 0.39
N LEU A 909 -0.79 -45.04 -0.40
CA LEU A 909 -1.35 -44.55 -1.65
C LEU A 909 -1.58 -45.73 -2.60
N GLU A 910 -2.67 -45.69 -3.35
CA GLU A 910 -2.84 -46.58 -4.49
C GLU A 910 -1.86 -46.12 -5.58
N ASN A 911 -1.04 -47.03 -6.12
CA ASN A 911 0.08 -46.64 -6.97
C ASN A 911 -0.41 -45.97 -8.27
N GLU A 912 0.24 -44.85 -8.63
CA GLU A 912 0.13 -44.18 -9.93
C GLU A 912 0.62 -45.05 -11.10
#